data_AF-A0A1M3H5B6-F1
#
_entry.id   AF-A0A1M3H5B6-F1
#
_cell.length_a   1.000
_cell.length_b   1.000
_cell.length_c   1.000
_cell.angle_alpha   90.00
_cell.angle_beta   90.00
_cell.angle_gamma   90.00
#
_symmetry.space_group_name_H-M   'P 1'
#
loop_
_entity.id
_entity.type
_entity.pdbx_description
1 polymer ?
#
loop_
_entity_poly.entity_id
_entity_poly.type
_entity_poly.pdbx_seq_one_letter_code
_entity_poly.pdbx_strand_id
1 'polypeptide(L)'
;MKNFKYIILGAVLVLGSASCKKWLAVNADPDNPNNQSVQVQNRLPWIEHFYQYTAGVTNYRTSCQSGVYYTNSGNPNTFSTTWQCTNANSTTSYQTWFVEVSSNLVDMYNSAKKIGAYHYMAAADVFHALGYMEMLDLYGEMPYTQAGTGNPSPKPDDGKTIFNGCMAKLNEAISLLAKTQETGAPSLASGDLWSGGDLGKWTKMCWGLKARYMLKLSKKTDLYNADSILYCLSQGPQSNADNIVGPGFNNSTVTDYLYGDPVVTNGNFDYAAYGSSARISQYYYNLLTNMRGAGVIDPRMSKIVPAYMTGIQLDGSGKVASYTWTRSIGVDSYGPSARLVKGGATSIVTPVYAAANKNIKYTINDATDLANFIADQAAAGRPYTVNGNTVTVTYKAGSIYINSTNYVYAGDTVYVNLRSSAIATSGIPAQGQNDVNWYPSVDAFNAGAIASTGSFQVRPVSDQEILTYHEMNFIKAEVYMRKGDVANAYTAYTAAIQAHMDMMQAKLTSWAGTYGLTNPDMTPMNSGDVSAYISSTAVAPAGSLTMSDIMLQKYLAMGCSIENWNDMRRFNFSAGNVGSFGVVYPGYQRGPLFTGTAQLTGAGPTDVRYWMRRWALPPTYEINYNSVNTLALNPHATDPNIWSMPVWWDCATDDEYYGYLKK
;
A
#
# COMPACT_ATOMS: atom_id res chain seq x y z
N MET A 1 57.12 68.30 -1.81
CA MET A 1 56.38 67.03 -1.61
C MET A 1 54.96 67.10 -2.20
N LYS A 2 54.81 67.31 -3.53
CA LYS A 2 53.49 67.48 -4.16
C LYS A 2 52.88 66.18 -4.74
N ASN A 3 53.67 65.11 -4.85
CA ASN A 3 53.21 63.86 -5.50
C ASN A 3 52.85 62.73 -4.51
N PHE A 4 53.11 62.91 -3.21
CA PHE A 4 52.82 61.89 -2.20
C PHE A 4 51.32 61.76 -1.90
N LYS A 5 50.55 62.84 -2.08
CA LYS A 5 49.10 62.87 -1.86
C LYS A 5 48.34 62.01 -2.87
N TYR A 6 48.81 61.95 -4.12
CA TYR A 6 48.21 61.13 -5.17
C TYR A 6 48.55 59.64 -5.04
N ILE A 7 49.72 59.31 -4.50
CA ILE A 7 50.11 57.93 -4.19
C ILE A 7 49.30 57.40 -3.00
N ILE A 8 49.06 58.22 -1.97
CA ILE A 8 48.19 57.86 -0.85
C ILE A 8 46.72 57.73 -1.30
N LEU A 9 46.21 58.66 -2.13
CA LEU A 9 44.85 58.54 -2.67
C LEU A 9 44.69 57.29 -3.55
N GLY A 10 45.69 56.96 -4.37
CA GLY A 10 45.71 55.75 -5.20
C GLY A 10 45.78 54.46 -4.37
N ALA A 11 46.58 54.44 -3.30
CA ALA A 11 46.66 53.30 -2.39
C ALA A 11 45.36 53.10 -1.58
N VAL A 12 44.68 54.18 -1.18
CA VAL A 12 43.37 54.13 -0.50
C VAL A 12 42.26 53.69 -1.47
N LEU A 13 42.32 54.08 -2.74
CA LEU A 13 41.35 53.63 -3.75
C LEU A 13 41.49 52.13 -4.06
N VAL A 14 42.72 51.61 -4.08
CA VAL A 14 42.98 50.17 -4.29
C VAL A 14 42.60 49.34 -3.04
N LEU A 15 42.77 49.88 -1.84
CA LEU A 15 42.30 49.23 -0.60
C LEU A 15 40.76 49.17 -0.46
N GLY A 16 40.01 49.99 -1.21
CA GLY A 16 38.54 49.91 -1.29
C GLY A 16 38.01 48.81 -2.23
N SER A 17 38.88 48.13 -2.99
CA SER A 17 38.48 47.09 -3.95
C SER A 17 38.48 45.66 -3.38
N ALA A 18 38.80 45.50 -2.09
CA ALA A 18 38.68 44.22 -1.40
C ALA A 18 37.37 44.19 -0.57
N SER A 19 36.49 43.27 -0.94
CA SER A 19 35.32 42.81 -0.18
C SER A 19 33.96 43.48 -0.46
N CYS A 20 33.47 43.27 -1.68
CA CYS A 20 32.06 42.90 -1.89
C CYS A 20 31.94 41.45 -2.39
N LYS A 21 32.55 40.46 -1.70
CA LYS A 21 32.20 39.05 -1.95
C LYS A 21 30.75 38.74 -1.57
N LYS A 22 30.12 39.55 -0.71
CA LYS A 22 28.74 39.36 -0.23
C LYS A 22 27.64 39.86 -1.19
N TRP A 23 27.92 40.80 -2.11
CA TRP A 23 26.89 41.28 -3.05
C TRP A 23 26.58 40.28 -4.18
N LEU A 24 27.53 39.39 -4.47
CA LEU A 24 27.32 38.26 -5.40
C LEU A 24 26.77 37.00 -4.68
N ALA A 25 26.52 37.05 -3.37
CA ALA A 25 25.84 35.99 -2.63
C ALA A 25 24.30 36.09 -2.77
N VAL A 26 23.82 36.41 -3.97
CA VAL A 26 22.40 36.39 -4.35
C VAL A 26 21.92 35.01 -4.79
N ASN A 27 22.82 34.03 -4.85
CA ASN A 27 22.49 32.63 -5.17
C ASN A 27 22.09 31.81 -3.93
N ALA A 28 22.12 32.40 -2.74
CA ALA A 28 21.50 31.82 -1.56
C ALA A 28 20.07 32.36 -1.50
N ASP A 29 19.12 31.57 -1.98
CA ASP A 29 17.69 31.87 -1.85
C ASP A 29 17.36 32.12 -0.37
N PRO A 30 16.99 33.35 0.03
CA PRO A 30 16.69 33.66 1.42
C PRO A 30 15.30 33.17 1.83
N ASP A 31 14.43 32.89 0.86
CA ASP A 31 13.03 32.56 1.07
C ASP A 31 12.81 31.03 1.10
N ASN A 32 13.76 30.26 0.56
CA ASN A 32 13.74 28.79 0.59
C ASN A 32 14.97 28.20 1.29
N PRO A 33 14.81 27.31 2.28
CA PRO A 33 15.94 26.65 2.90
C PRO A 33 16.67 25.77 1.88
N ASN A 34 17.99 25.88 1.82
CA ASN A 34 18.84 25.08 0.93
C ASN A 34 19.48 23.93 1.72
N ASN A 35 20.10 22.97 1.03
CA ASN A 35 20.63 21.77 1.70
C ASN A 35 21.66 22.06 2.81
N GLN A 36 22.25 23.26 2.83
CA GLN A 36 23.21 23.70 3.84
C GLN A 36 22.56 24.38 5.06
N SER A 37 21.34 24.90 4.94
CA SER A 37 20.63 25.63 6.01
C SER A 37 19.52 24.83 6.67
N VAL A 38 19.02 23.76 6.05
CA VAL A 38 17.99 22.88 6.65
C VAL A 38 18.55 22.15 7.87
N GLN A 39 17.90 22.36 9.03
CA GLN A 39 18.22 21.64 10.25
C GLN A 39 17.89 20.15 10.13
N VAL A 40 18.71 19.28 10.74
CA VAL A 40 18.55 17.82 10.64
C VAL A 40 17.17 17.36 11.13
N GLN A 41 16.68 17.95 12.22
CA GLN A 41 15.36 17.63 12.80
C GLN A 41 14.18 18.01 11.90
N ASN A 42 14.37 18.89 10.92
CA ASN A 42 13.31 19.26 9.97
C ASN A 42 13.30 18.35 8.74
N ARG A 43 14.35 17.55 8.51
CA ARG A 43 14.41 16.61 7.37
C ARG A 43 13.66 15.32 7.64
N LEU A 44 13.69 14.83 8.88
CA LEU A 44 13.06 13.56 9.24
C LEU A 44 11.52 13.56 9.03
N PRO A 45 10.75 14.60 9.45
CA PRO A 45 9.32 14.66 9.17
C PRO A 45 8.99 14.58 7.67
N TRP A 46 9.80 15.24 6.83
CA TRP A 46 9.66 15.21 5.38
C TRP A 46 9.90 13.80 4.82
N ILE A 47 11.00 13.16 5.25
CA ILE A 47 11.35 11.80 4.86
C ILE A 47 10.26 10.80 5.26
N GLU A 48 9.74 10.91 6.49
CA GLU A 48 8.65 10.08 7.01
C GLU A 48 7.37 10.25 6.18
N HIS A 49 6.95 11.49 5.93
CA HIS A 49 5.76 11.80 5.13
C HIS A 49 5.86 11.27 3.70
N PHE A 50 6.96 11.53 2.98
CA PHE A 50 7.08 11.07 1.60
C PHE A 50 7.42 9.57 1.47
N TYR A 51 8.01 8.96 2.50
CA TYR A 51 8.09 7.51 2.55
C TYR A 51 6.68 6.90 2.68
N GLN A 52 5.79 7.47 3.49
CA GLN A 52 4.39 7.04 3.56
C GLN A 52 3.70 7.10 2.21
N TYR A 53 3.95 8.15 1.42
CA TYR A 53 3.43 8.29 0.07
C TYR A 53 3.98 7.21 -0.89
N THR A 54 5.29 7.00 -0.85
CA THR A 54 6.00 5.94 -1.60
C THR A 54 5.45 4.55 -1.27
N ALA A 55 5.40 4.21 0.01
CA ALA A 55 4.85 2.95 0.49
C ALA A 55 3.36 2.85 0.14
N GLY A 56 2.60 3.94 0.17
CA GLY A 56 1.18 3.99 -0.14
C GLY A 56 0.85 3.56 -1.57
N VAL A 57 1.55 4.15 -2.56
CA VAL A 57 1.39 3.75 -3.96
C VAL A 57 1.86 2.32 -4.21
N THR A 58 2.97 1.94 -3.59
CA THR A 58 3.54 0.59 -3.68
C THR A 58 2.57 -0.44 -3.12
N ASN A 59 2.06 -0.23 -1.91
CA ASN A 59 1.07 -1.07 -1.25
C ASN A 59 -0.19 -1.19 -2.08
N TYR A 60 -0.77 -0.09 -2.58
CA TYR A 60 -1.98 -0.15 -3.40
C TYR A 60 -1.79 -1.00 -4.67
N ARG A 61 -0.72 -0.74 -5.43
CA ARG A 61 -0.46 -1.43 -6.70
C ARG A 61 -0.17 -2.91 -6.50
N THR A 62 0.64 -3.24 -5.50
CA THR A 62 0.94 -4.64 -5.15
C THR A 62 -0.24 -5.35 -4.49
N SER A 63 -1.18 -4.61 -3.88
CA SER A 63 -2.47 -5.14 -3.41
C SER A 63 -3.43 -5.47 -4.56
N CYS A 64 -3.37 -4.71 -5.67
CA CYS A 64 -4.00 -5.17 -6.92
C CYS A 64 -3.32 -6.46 -7.40
N GLN A 65 -1.99 -6.48 -7.53
CA GLN A 65 -1.26 -7.68 -7.99
C GLN A 65 -1.57 -8.91 -7.14
N SER A 66 -1.50 -8.81 -5.81
CA SER A 66 -1.75 -9.92 -4.90
C SER A 66 -3.22 -10.33 -4.79
N GLY A 67 -4.13 -9.58 -5.41
CA GLY A 67 -5.55 -9.92 -5.47
C GLY A 67 -6.33 -9.51 -4.24
N VAL A 68 -5.91 -8.48 -3.52
CA VAL A 68 -6.69 -7.85 -2.44
C VAL A 68 -7.76 -6.94 -3.05
N TYR A 69 -7.36 -6.17 -4.08
CA TYR A 69 -8.21 -5.18 -4.72
C TYR A 69 -8.44 -5.45 -6.20
N TYR A 70 -9.67 -5.20 -6.63
CA TYR A 70 -10.00 -4.89 -8.02
C TYR A 70 -10.05 -3.36 -8.19
N THR A 71 -9.75 -2.87 -9.38
CA THR A 71 -9.98 -1.46 -9.72
C THR A 71 -10.58 -1.31 -11.11
N ASN A 72 -11.41 -0.30 -11.31
CA ASN A 72 -11.88 0.09 -12.65
C ASN A 72 -10.97 1.16 -13.30
N SER A 73 -9.89 1.59 -12.63
CA SER A 73 -8.86 2.43 -13.23
C SER A 73 -7.97 1.59 -14.14
N GLY A 74 -7.74 2.07 -15.37
CA GLY A 74 -7.05 1.31 -16.42
C GLY A 74 -5.70 0.75 -15.98
N ASN A 75 -4.79 1.58 -15.45
CA ASN A 75 -3.43 1.13 -15.15
C ASN A 75 -3.40 0.09 -14.02
N PRO A 76 -3.92 0.34 -12.81
CA PRO A 76 -3.81 -0.65 -11.74
C PRO A 76 -4.69 -1.90 -11.98
N ASN A 77 -5.72 -1.82 -12.84
CA ASN A 77 -6.51 -2.98 -13.25
C ASN A 77 -5.67 -4.05 -13.96
N THR A 78 -4.67 -3.60 -14.73
CA THR A 78 -3.77 -4.52 -15.45
C THR A 78 -2.96 -5.42 -14.53
N PHE A 79 -2.84 -5.12 -13.24
CA PHE A 79 -2.13 -5.96 -12.30
C PHE A 79 -2.87 -7.25 -11.90
N SER A 80 -4.20 -7.26 -11.99
CA SER A 80 -5.03 -8.35 -11.47
C SER A 80 -6.01 -8.94 -12.48
N THR A 81 -6.55 -8.11 -13.38
CA THR A 81 -7.63 -8.54 -14.27
C THR A 81 -7.09 -8.95 -15.63
N THR A 82 -6.37 -8.06 -16.32
CA THR A 82 -5.85 -8.33 -17.67
C THR A 82 -4.41 -8.86 -17.67
N TRP A 83 -3.66 -8.62 -16.58
CA TRP A 83 -2.25 -8.98 -16.45
C TRP A 83 -1.33 -8.30 -17.49
N GLN A 84 -1.85 -7.33 -18.22
CA GLN A 84 -1.18 -6.62 -19.30
C GLN A 84 -0.52 -5.34 -18.80
N CYS A 85 0.46 -5.50 -17.91
CA CYS A 85 1.12 -4.35 -17.31
C CYS A 85 1.82 -3.47 -18.34
N THR A 86 1.81 -2.17 -18.05
CA THR A 86 2.36 -1.12 -18.89
C THR A 86 3.46 -0.37 -18.15
N ASN A 87 4.24 0.41 -18.86
CA ASN A 87 5.27 1.23 -18.23
C ASN A 87 4.72 2.29 -17.26
N ALA A 88 3.46 2.71 -17.41
CA ALA A 88 2.83 3.63 -16.46
C ALA A 88 2.59 2.97 -15.07
N ASN A 89 2.59 1.64 -15.02
CA ASN A 89 2.48 0.89 -13.76
C ASN A 89 3.73 0.98 -12.89
N SER A 90 4.89 1.33 -13.43
CA SER A 90 6.15 1.31 -12.71
C SER A 90 6.67 2.68 -12.27
N THR A 91 6.15 3.79 -12.78
CA THR A 91 6.79 5.11 -12.58
C THR A 91 6.69 5.65 -11.16
N THR A 92 5.50 5.64 -10.55
CA THR A 92 5.20 6.48 -9.37
C THR A 92 6.02 6.09 -8.15
N SER A 93 6.03 4.81 -7.75
CA SER A 93 6.81 4.36 -6.57
C SER A 93 8.30 4.69 -6.69
N TYR A 94 8.85 4.56 -7.90
CA TYR A 94 10.26 4.90 -8.15
C TYR A 94 10.49 6.41 -8.02
N GLN A 95 9.61 7.21 -8.62
CA GLN A 95 9.70 8.67 -8.57
C GLN A 95 9.64 9.19 -7.14
N THR A 96 8.61 8.79 -6.39
CA THR A 96 8.41 9.29 -5.02
C THR A 96 9.58 8.90 -4.13
N TRP A 97 10.08 7.67 -4.26
CA TRP A 97 11.27 7.22 -3.54
C TRP A 97 12.51 8.05 -3.87
N PHE A 98 12.92 8.09 -5.14
CA PHE A 98 14.21 8.70 -5.51
C PHE A 98 14.20 10.22 -5.40
N VAL A 99 13.07 10.86 -5.71
CA VAL A 99 12.97 12.33 -5.74
C VAL A 99 12.70 12.90 -4.35
N GLU A 100 11.76 12.33 -3.57
CA GLU A 100 11.35 12.95 -2.30
C GLU A 100 12.13 12.41 -1.10
N VAL A 101 12.46 11.12 -1.11
CA VAL A 101 13.03 10.45 0.06
C VAL A 101 14.53 10.27 -0.07
N SER A 102 14.98 9.49 -1.06
CA SER A 102 16.39 9.12 -1.21
C SER A 102 17.29 10.34 -1.41
N SER A 103 16.81 11.39 -2.08
CA SER A 103 17.55 12.63 -2.32
C SER A 103 17.96 13.35 -1.02
N ASN A 104 17.25 13.09 0.08
CA ASN A 104 17.48 13.72 1.38
C ASN A 104 18.39 12.90 2.31
N LEU A 105 18.57 11.60 2.06
CA LEU A 105 19.21 10.69 3.03
C LEU A 105 20.71 10.97 3.22
N VAL A 106 21.45 11.17 2.12
CA VAL A 106 22.89 11.45 2.15
C VAL A 106 23.16 12.76 2.90
N ASP A 107 22.35 13.78 2.63
CA ASP A 107 22.48 15.10 3.26
C ASP A 107 22.08 15.06 4.75
N MET A 108 21.04 14.31 5.11
CA MET A 108 20.65 14.10 6.51
C MET A 108 21.78 13.40 7.28
N TYR A 109 22.29 12.28 6.76
CA TYR A 109 23.38 11.53 7.39
C TYR A 109 24.63 12.41 7.58
N ASN A 110 25.06 13.12 6.54
CA ASN A 110 26.26 13.96 6.60
C ASN A 110 26.09 15.17 7.53
N SER A 111 24.91 15.78 7.55
CA SER A 111 24.63 16.92 8.44
C SER A 111 24.56 16.47 9.90
N ALA A 112 23.91 15.34 10.17
CA ALA A 112 23.85 14.72 11.48
C ALA A 112 25.25 14.37 12.01
N LYS A 113 26.09 13.78 11.16
CA LYS A 113 27.48 13.40 11.50
C LYS A 113 28.33 14.60 11.92
N LYS A 114 28.17 15.76 11.29
CA LYS A 114 28.95 16.98 11.62
C LYS A 114 28.70 17.50 13.02
N ILE A 115 27.51 17.26 13.58
CA ILE A 115 27.09 17.76 14.89
C ILE A 115 26.96 16.65 15.94
N GLY A 116 27.40 15.42 15.62
CA GLY A 116 27.29 14.28 16.53
C GLY A 116 25.85 13.82 16.82
N ALA A 117 24.93 14.04 15.87
CA ALA A 117 23.53 13.63 15.98
C ALA A 117 23.31 12.18 15.50
N TYR A 118 23.91 11.21 16.20
CA TYR A 118 23.95 9.80 15.81
C TYR A 118 22.57 9.16 15.55
N HIS A 119 21.52 9.55 16.27
CA HIS A 119 20.18 8.99 16.08
C HIS A 119 19.54 9.42 14.75
N TYR A 120 19.84 10.63 14.25
CA TYR A 120 19.43 11.05 12.92
C TYR A 120 20.25 10.37 11.81
N MET A 121 21.53 10.05 12.08
CA MET A 121 22.31 9.19 11.17
C MET A 121 21.65 7.81 11.07
N ALA A 122 21.24 7.23 12.21
CA ALA A 122 20.55 5.95 12.24
C ALA A 122 19.22 5.99 11.48
N ALA A 123 18.42 7.04 11.66
CA ALA A 123 17.18 7.22 10.90
C ALA A 123 17.44 7.27 9.38
N ALA A 124 18.50 7.97 8.94
CA ALA A 124 18.88 8.01 7.53
C ALA A 124 19.20 6.61 6.99
N ASP A 125 19.95 5.81 7.76
CA ASP A 125 20.30 4.43 7.39
C ASP A 125 19.09 3.49 7.39
N VAL A 126 18.14 3.66 8.33
CA VAL A 126 16.89 2.89 8.36
C VAL A 126 16.06 3.19 7.11
N PHE A 127 15.83 4.46 6.78
CA PHE A 127 15.08 4.81 5.56
C PHE A 127 15.81 4.35 4.30
N HIS A 128 17.14 4.44 4.26
CA HIS A 128 17.93 3.92 3.17
C HIS A 128 17.69 2.41 2.99
N ALA A 129 17.77 1.62 4.06
CA ALA A 129 17.50 0.19 3.99
C ALA A 129 16.04 -0.10 3.60
N LEU A 130 15.09 0.65 4.17
CA LEU A 130 13.65 0.46 3.99
C LEU A 130 13.22 0.69 2.54
N GLY A 131 13.53 1.87 1.98
CA GLY A 131 13.10 2.20 0.62
C GLY A 131 13.91 1.53 -0.47
N TYR A 132 15.23 1.36 -0.32
CA TYR A 132 15.99 0.59 -1.33
C TYR A 132 15.63 -0.90 -1.32
N MET A 133 15.26 -1.49 -0.18
CA MET A 133 14.71 -2.85 -0.19
C MET A 133 13.33 -2.89 -0.87
N GLU A 134 12.46 -1.91 -0.63
CA GLU A 134 11.18 -1.81 -1.34
C GLU A 134 11.37 -1.70 -2.85
N MET A 135 12.27 -0.85 -3.32
CA MET A 135 12.56 -0.72 -4.74
C MET A 135 13.26 -1.98 -5.31
N LEU A 136 14.11 -2.67 -4.53
CA LEU A 136 14.67 -3.97 -4.91
C LEU A 136 13.56 -5.02 -5.07
N ASP A 137 12.58 -5.02 -4.18
CA ASP A 137 11.41 -5.90 -4.27
C ASP A 137 10.61 -5.62 -5.54
N LEU A 138 10.46 -4.35 -5.92
CA LEU A 138 9.69 -3.96 -7.09
C LEU A 138 10.45 -4.22 -8.40
N TYR A 139 11.64 -3.63 -8.56
CA TYR A 139 12.32 -3.54 -9.86
C TYR A 139 13.49 -4.52 -10.00
N GLY A 140 14.09 -4.92 -8.88
CA GLY A 140 15.36 -5.63 -8.88
C GLY A 140 16.55 -4.67 -8.88
N GLU A 141 17.39 -4.83 -9.89
CA GLU A 141 18.56 -4.01 -10.13
C GLU A 141 18.21 -2.55 -10.45
N MET A 142 18.93 -1.63 -9.82
CA MET A 142 18.69 -0.19 -9.91
C MET A 142 19.90 0.58 -9.34
N PRO A 143 20.02 1.89 -9.60
CA PRO A 143 20.98 2.74 -8.90
C PRO A 143 20.89 2.61 -7.37
N TYR A 144 22.02 2.32 -6.72
CA TYR A 144 22.10 2.18 -5.27
C TYR A 144 23.35 2.83 -4.67
N THR A 145 24.55 2.29 -4.92
CA THR A 145 25.81 2.79 -4.36
C THR A 145 26.17 4.19 -4.86
N GLN A 146 25.76 4.52 -6.08
CA GLN A 146 25.98 5.82 -6.70
C GLN A 146 24.76 6.75 -6.63
N ALA A 147 23.63 6.28 -6.10
CA ALA A 147 22.42 7.07 -6.01
C ALA A 147 22.56 8.18 -4.95
N GLY A 148 21.95 9.34 -5.20
CA GLY A 148 22.02 10.49 -4.29
C GLY A 148 23.40 11.17 -4.16
N THR A 149 24.38 10.79 -5.00
CA THR A 149 25.75 11.35 -4.97
C THR A 149 25.95 12.58 -5.87
N GLY A 150 24.89 13.05 -6.54
CA GLY A 150 24.97 14.08 -7.58
C GLY A 150 25.44 13.57 -8.94
N ASN A 151 25.71 12.27 -9.09
CA ASN A 151 25.93 11.65 -10.40
C ASN A 151 24.62 11.64 -11.21
N PRO A 152 24.54 12.30 -12.39
CA PRO A 152 23.33 12.35 -13.20
C PRO A 152 23.00 11.04 -13.92
N SER A 153 23.93 10.09 -13.98
CA SER A 153 23.74 8.78 -14.60
C SER A 153 24.37 7.69 -13.71
N PRO A 154 23.78 7.44 -12.53
CA PRO A 154 24.33 6.49 -11.57
C PRO A 154 24.24 5.07 -12.12
N LYS A 155 25.32 4.31 -11.99
CA LYS A 155 25.34 2.90 -12.41
C LYS A 155 24.38 2.08 -11.52
N PRO A 156 23.53 1.23 -12.11
CA PRO A 156 22.76 0.26 -11.34
C PRO A 156 23.65 -0.79 -10.67
N ASP A 157 23.27 -1.18 -9.46
CA ASP A 157 23.85 -2.32 -8.76
C ASP A 157 22.93 -3.54 -8.88
N ASP A 158 23.51 -4.73 -8.78
CA ASP A 158 22.74 -5.96 -8.82
C ASP A 158 21.95 -6.20 -7.52
N GLY A 159 20.96 -7.09 -7.59
CA GLY A 159 20.06 -7.33 -6.45
C GLY A 159 20.78 -7.84 -5.20
N LYS A 160 21.89 -8.58 -5.35
CA LYS A 160 22.69 -9.09 -4.23
C LYS A 160 23.42 -7.97 -3.50
N THR A 161 24.00 -7.04 -4.25
CA THR A 161 24.71 -5.88 -3.72
C THR A 161 23.76 -4.97 -2.95
N ILE A 162 22.60 -4.67 -3.54
CA ILE A 162 21.56 -3.84 -2.91
C ILE A 162 21.07 -4.49 -1.61
N PHE A 163 20.71 -5.78 -1.65
CA PHE A 163 20.23 -6.50 -0.46
C PHE A 163 21.23 -6.43 0.70
N ASN A 164 22.50 -6.75 0.43
CA ASN A 164 23.55 -6.75 1.44
C ASN A 164 23.87 -5.34 1.94
N GLY A 165 23.78 -4.33 1.08
CA GLY A 165 23.89 -2.92 1.46
C GLY A 165 22.80 -2.50 2.44
N CYS A 166 21.54 -2.84 2.18
CA CYS A 166 20.43 -2.58 3.12
C CYS A 166 20.65 -3.28 4.47
N MET A 167 21.11 -4.53 4.47
CA MET A 167 21.43 -5.24 5.72
C MET A 167 22.58 -4.58 6.50
N ALA A 168 23.60 -4.08 5.81
CA ALA A 168 24.70 -3.34 6.43
C ALA A 168 24.22 -2.01 7.05
N LYS A 169 23.32 -1.30 6.36
CA LYS A 169 22.70 -0.07 6.85
C LYS A 169 21.89 -0.29 8.14
N LEU A 170 21.13 -1.37 8.23
CA LEU A 170 20.43 -1.72 9.48
C LEU A 170 21.41 -2.06 10.63
N ASN A 171 22.54 -2.71 10.35
CA ASN A 171 23.56 -2.97 11.37
C ASN A 171 24.22 -1.67 11.87
N GLU A 172 24.50 -0.74 10.95
CA GLU A 172 25.02 0.59 11.29
C GLU A 172 24.01 1.36 12.14
N ALA A 173 22.73 1.39 11.75
CA ALA A 173 21.66 2.03 12.49
C ALA A 173 21.53 1.51 13.92
N ILE A 174 21.55 0.19 14.14
CA ILE A 174 21.53 -0.41 15.49
C ILE A 174 22.71 0.10 16.33
N SER A 175 23.90 0.18 15.73
CA SER A 175 25.10 0.66 16.41
C SER A 175 25.00 2.14 16.76
N LEU A 176 24.45 2.96 15.86
CA LEU A 176 24.27 4.40 16.03
C LEU A 176 23.19 4.74 17.07
N LEU A 177 22.08 4.00 17.11
CA LEU A 177 21.02 4.17 18.11
C LEU A 177 21.52 3.93 19.54
N ALA A 178 22.51 3.06 19.72
CA ALA A 178 23.13 2.80 21.01
C ALA A 178 24.10 3.90 21.48
N LYS A 179 24.44 4.88 20.63
CA LYS A 179 25.37 5.97 20.99
C LYS A 179 24.65 7.09 21.73
N THR A 180 25.38 7.70 22.67
CA THR A 180 24.98 8.99 23.25
C THR A 180 25.24 10.10 22.25
N GLN A 181 24.22 10.93 22.02
CA GLN A 181 24.32 12.17 21.22
C GLN A 181 25.39 13.11 21.79
N GLU A 182 26.10 13.85 20.94
CA GLU A 182 27.04 14.87 21.40
C GLU A 182 26.32 16.08 22.01
N THR A 183 27.02 16.84 22.86
CA THR A 183 26.47 18.03 23.51
C THR A 183 25.97 19.05 22.48
N GLY A 184 24.69 19.41 22.57
CA GLY A 184 24.05 20.35 21.65
C GLY A 184 23.42 19.72 20.40
N ALA A 185 23.61 18.42 20.19
CA ALA A 185 22.92 17.70 19.12
C ALA A 185 21.43 17.53 19.47
N PRO A 186 20.51 17.72 18.51
CA PRO A 186 19.07 17.61 18.75
C PRO A 186 18.68 16.17 19.10
N SER A 187 17.68 16.01 19.97
CA SER A 187 17.04 14.72 20.21
C SER A 187 16.27 14.25 18.98
N LEU A 188 16.16 12.94 18.77
CA LEU A 188 15.34 12.35 17.70
C LEU A 188 13.86 12.77 17.82
N ALA A 189 13.37 12.92 19.06
CA ALA A 189 12.00 13.32 19.34
C ALA A 189 11.60 14.69 18.74
N SER A 190 12.57 15.52 18.33
CA SER A 190 12.30 16.80 17.69
C SER A 190 11.80 16.67 16.24
N GLY A 191 12.01 15.53 15.59
CA GLY A 191 11.63 15.32 14.18
C GLY A 191 10.97 13.98 13.88
N ASP A 192 10.85 13.07 14.84
CA ASP A 192 10.24 11.74 14.65
C ASP A 192 8.73 11.77 14.90
N LEU A 193 7.95 11.64 13.83
CA LEU A 193 6.48 11.59 13.83
C LEU A 193 5.93 10.18 14.03
N TRP A 194 6.75 9.14 13.91
CA TRP A 194 6.29 7.74 13.96
C TRP A 194 6.38 7.15 15.36
N SER A 195 7.47 7.41 16.09
CA SER A 195 7.75 6.83 17.41
C SER A 195 8.03 7.87 18.50
N GLY A 196 7.96 9.17 18.18
CA GLY A 196 8.15 10.25 19.16
C GLY A 196 9.54 10.26 19.79
N GLY A 197 10.55 9.72 19.10
CA GLY A 197 11.94 9.60 19.57
C GLY A 197 12.23 8.36 20.42
N ASP A 198 11.34 7.37 20.48
CA ASP A 198 11.57 6.13 21.21
C ASP A 198 12.63 5.25 20.54
N LEU A 199 13.87 5.35 21.02
CA LEU A 199 15.01 4.60 20.50
C LEU A 199 14.85 3.07 20.62
N GLY A 200 14.07 2.59 21.60
CA GLY A 200 13.78 1.18 21.78
C GLY A 200 12.93 0.65 20.62
N LYS A 201 11.91 1.40 20.21
CA LYS A 201 11.10 1.10 19.02
C LYS A 201 11.93 1.11 17.74
N TRP A 202 12.75 2.14 17.53
CA TRP A 202 13.65 2.21 16.37
C TRP A 202 14.64 1.04 16.30
N THR A 203 15.20 0.63 17.45
CA THR A 203 16.10 -0.52 17.52
C THR A 203 15.36 -1.82 17.17
N LYS A 204 14.17 -2.02 17.75
CA LYS A 204 13.31 -3.17 17.44
C LYS A 204 12.90 -3.18 15.96
N MET A 205 12.63 -2.02 15.36
CA MET A 205 12.36 -1.89 13.93
C MET A 205 13.50 -2.43 13.09
N CYS A 206 14.74 -2.04 13.39
CA CYS A 206 15.92 -2.54 12.66
C CYS A 206 16.02 -4.07 12.73
N TRP A 207 15.80 -4.66 13.90
CA TRP A 207 15.82 -6.12 14.07
C TRP A 207 14.67 -6.83 13.36
N GLY A 208 13.46 -6.28 13.39
CA GLY A 208 12.32 -6.83 12.67
C GLY A 208 12.47 -6.73 11.15
N LEU A 209 13.01 -5.63 10.63
CA LEU A 209 13.36 -5.51 9.20
C LEU A 209 14.42 -6.52 8.80
N LYS A 210 15.46 -6.73 9.61
CA LYS A 210 16.44 -7.81 9.38
C LYS A 210 15.74 -9.17 9.30
N ALA A 211 14.83 -9.49 10.23
CA ALA A 211 14.07 -10.74 10.18
C ALA A 211 13.24 -10.87 8.88
N ARG A 212 12.51 -9.81 8.50
CA ARG A 212 11.74 -9.74 7.26
C ARG A 212 12.62 -9.98 6.03
N TYR A 213 13.77 -9.29 5.94
CA TYR A 213 14.66 -9.38 4.80
C TYR A 213 15.36 -10.73 4.72
N MET A 214 15.80 -11.28 5.85
CA MET A 214 16.39 -12.61 5.90
C MET A 214 15.39 -13.71 5.50
N LEU A 215 14.09 -13.54 5.80
CA LEU A 215 13.05 -14.45 5.33
C LEU A 215 12.87 -14.41 3.80
N LYS A 216 13.14 -13.27 3.14
CA LYS A 216 13.10 -13.18 1.66
C LYS A 216 14.01 -14.19 0.99
N LEU A 217 15.10 -14.59 1.65
CA LEU A 217 16.05 -15.57 1.18
C LEU A 217 15.56 -17.03 1.28
N SER A 218 14.28 -17.28 1.60
CA SER A 218 13.76 -18.64 1.84
C SER A 218 13.85 -19.61 0.65
N LYS A 219 14.15 -19.11 -0.56
CA LYS A 219 14.45 -19.93 -1.75
C LYS A 219 15.93 -20.27 -1.90
N LYS A 220 16.83 -19.48 -1.28
CA LYS A 220 18.28 -19.63 -1.36
C LYS A 220 18.77 -20.52 -0.24
N THR A 221 18.89 -21.81 -0.51
CA THR A 221 19.26 -22.82 0.49
C THR A 221 20.62 -22.56 1.14
N ASP A 222 21.53 -21.90 0.44
CA ASP A 222 22.87 -21.52 0.91
C ASP A 222 22.88 -20.30 1.83
N LEU A 223 21.86 -19.43 1.76
CA LEU A 223 21.76 -18.21 2.55
C LEU A 223 20.66 -18.23 3.62
N TYR A 224 19.61 -19.02 3.43
CA TYR A 224 18.51 -19.11 4.38
C TYR A 224 18.98 -19.67 5.72
N ASN A 225 18.73 -18.94 6.81
CA ASN A 225 19.08 -19.36 8.16
C ASN A 225 17.92 -19.10 9.13
N ALA A 226 17.19 -20.15 9.48
CA ALA A 226 16.03 -20.08 10.36
C ALA A 226 16.38 -19.54 11.76
N ASP A 227 17.49 -19.98 12.35
CA ASP A 227 17.87 -19.61 13.72
C ASP A 227 18.26 -18.14 13.83
N SER A 228 18.92 -17.59 12.80
CA SER A 228 19.26 -16.17 12.74
C SER A 228 18.01 -15.30 12.55
N ILE A 229 17.01 -15.77 11.81
CA ILE A 229 15.70 -15.08 11.71
C ILE A 229 15.01 -15.09 13.07
N LEU A 230 14.94 -16.25 13.74
CA LEU A 230 14.35 -16.36 15.09
C LEU A 230 15.08 -15.48 16.11
N TYR A 231 16.40 -15.38 16.03
CA TYR A 231 17.19 -14.45 16.84
C TYR A 231 16.79 -13.00 16.57
N CYS A 232 16.75 -12.56 15.31
CA CYS A 232 16.31 -11.21 14.97
C CYS A 232 14.88 -10.92 15.47
N LEU A 233 13.96 -11.89 15.35
CA LEU A 233 12.61 -11.78 15.89
C LEU A 233 12.57 -11.65 17.42
N SER A 234 13.50 -12.28 18.14
CA SER A 234 13.63 -12.11 19.60
C SER A 234 14.10 -10.72 20.03
N GLN A 235 14.76 -9.99 19.12
CA GLN A 235 15.24 -8.62 19.33
C GLN A 235 14.30 -7.57 18.72
N GLY A 236 13.35 -7.98 17.87
CA GLY A 236 12.38 -7.13 17.21
C GLY A 236 11.18 -6.76 18.07
N PRO A 237 10.07 -6.31 17.47
CA PRO A 237 8.81 -6.04 18.17
C PRO A 237 8.34 -7.26 18.99
N GLN A 238 7.98 -7.03 20.26
CA GLN A 238 7.52 -8.08 21.20
C GLN A 238 6.05 -7.92 21.61
N SER A 239 5.40 -6.83 21.21
CA SER A 239 3.96 -6.59 21.40
C SER A 239 3.47 -5.54 20.41
N ASN A 240 2.14 -5.33 20.32
CA ASN A 240 1.57 -4.25 19.52
C ASN A 240 2.04 -2.85 19.94
N ALA A 241 2.51 -2.67 21.19
CA ALA A 241 3.07 -1.39 21.63
C ALA A 241 4.40 -1.07 20.92
N ASP A 242 5.09 -2.06 20.37
CA ASP A 242 6.35 -1.91 19.63
C ASP A 242 6.14 -1.71 18.12
N ASN A 243 4.90 -1.66 17.64
CA ASN A 243 4.62 -1.42 16.22
C ASN A 243 5.18 -0.06 15.79
N ILE A 244 5.70 -0.01 14.57
CA ILE A 244 6.03 1.24 13.88
C ILE A 244 4.93 1.50 12.87
N VAL A 245 4.27 2.65 13.02
CA VAL A 245 3.19 3.08 12.14
C VAL A 245 3.37 4.56 11.82
N GLY A 246 3.01 4.94 10.59
CA GLY A 246 2.79 6.33 10.23
C GLY A 246 1.36 6.73 10.61
N PRO A 247 1.15 7.60 11.62
CA PRO A 247 -0.19 7.87 12.11
C PRO A 247 -1.02 8.66 11.07
N GLY A 248 -2.27 8.25 10.87
CA GLY A 248 -3.21 8.94 9.98
C GLY A 248 -4.18 9.83 10.74
N PHE A 249 -4.41 11.04 10.23
CA PHE A 249 -5.31 12.04 10.82
C PHE A 249 -6.24 12.67 9.79
N ASN A 250 -7.27 13.36 10.29
CA ASN A 250 -8.20 14.15 9.48
C ASN A 250 -8.46 15.54 10.11
N ASN A 251 -7.41 16.15 10.67
CA ASN A 251 -7.47 17.37 11.48
C ASN A 251 -6.82 18.60 10.80
N SER A 252 -6.45 18.47 9.53
CA SER A 252 -5.81 19.52 8.74
C SER A 252 -6.43 19.61 7.35
N THR A 253 -6.60 20.83 6.85
CA THR A 253 -6.97 21.11 5.45
C THR A 253 -5.76 21.36 4.57
N VAL A 254 -4.54 21.22 5.12
CA VAL A 254 -3.30 21.45 4.38
C VAL A 254 -3.08 20.29 3.40
N THR A 255 -2.82 20.66 2.16
CA THR A 255 -2.42 19.74 1.11
C THR A 255 -0.94 19.93 0.77
N ASP A 256 -0.32 18.85 0.34
CA ASP A 256 1.04 18.86 -0.15
C ASP A 256 1.13 19.72 -1.42
N TYR A 257 2.22 20.47 -1.56
CA TYR A 257 2.35 21.40 -2.69
C TYR A 257 2.76 20.70 -4.00
N LEU A 258 3.34 19.50 -3.94
CA LEU A 258 3.73 18.71 -5.13
C LEU A 258 2.53 17.94 -5.68
N TYR A 259 1.73 17.36 -4.80
CA TYR A 259 0.68 16.40 -5.15
C TYR A 259 -0.74 16.93 -4.96
N GLY A 260 -0.94 17.92 -4.10
CA GLY A 260 -2.28 18.40 -3.73
C GLY A 260 -3.06 17.44 -2.83
N ASP A 261 -2.41 16.37 -2.35
CA ASP A 261 -2.98 15.38 -1.44
C ASP A 261 -2.86 15.83 0.02
N PRO A 262 -3.69 15.32 0.96
CA PRO A 262 -3.61 15.74 2.35
C PRO A 262 -2.30 15.31 3.02
N VAL A 263 -1.67 16.22 3.79
CA VAL A 263 -0.32 15.95 4.36
C VAL A 263 -0.31 15.04 5.59
N VAL A 264 -1.46 14.82 6.23
CA VAL A 264 -1.57 14.09 7.51
C VAL A 264 -2.33 12.76 7.40
N THR A 265 -2.76 12.37 6.20
CA THR A 265 -3.54 11.15 6.00
C THR A 265 -2.64 9.92 5.83
N ASN A 266 -3.24 8.75 6.00
CA ASN A 266 -2.62 7.48 5.62
C ASN A 266 -2.17 7.48 4.14
N GLY A 267 -0.91 7.16 3.84
CA GLY A 267 -0.45 7.11 2.44
C GLY A 267 -1.18 6.06 1.59
N ASN A 268 -1.71 4.98 2.20
CA ASN A 268 -2.55 4.03 1.47
C ASN A 268 -3.89 4.66 1.04
N PHE A 269 -4.43 5.63 1.82
CA PHE A 269 -5.68 6.31 1.49
C PHE A 269 -5.54 7.09 0.19
N ASP A 270 -4.48 7.87 0.04
CA ASP A 270 -4.25 8.77 -1.10
C ASP A 270 -4.35 8.04 -2.45
N TYR A 271 -3.95 6.76 -2.48
CA TYR A 271 -3.98 5.94 -3.68
C TYR A 271 -5.17 4.97 -3.78
N ALA A 272 -5.52 4.28 -2.69
CA ALA A 272 -6.51 3.21 -2.73
C ALA A 272 -7.95 3.68 -2.48
N ALA A 273 -8.13 4.78 -1.74
CA ALA A 273 -9.42 5.15 -1.15
C ALA A 273 -9.74 6.65 -1.18
N TYR A 274 -8.87 7.49 -1.74
CA TYR A 274 -9.21 8.87 -2.07
C TYR A 274 -10.18 8.92 -3.27
N GLY A 275 -9.89 8.11 -4.30
CA GLY A 275 -10.76 7.89 -5.45
C GLY A 275 -11.81 6.79 -5.23
N SER A 276 -12.77 6.68 -6.15
CA SER A 276 -13.86 5.68 -6.10
C SER A 276 -13.62 4.45 -6.99
N SER A 277 -12.37 4.22 -7.40
CA SER A 277 -12.02 3.22 -8.40
C SER A 277 -11.74 1.82 -7.84
N ALA A 278 -11.31 1.72 -6.58
CA ALA A 278 -10.98 0.44 -5.97
C ALA A 278 -12.19 -0.24 -5.31
N ARG A 279 -12.23 -1.58 -5.37
CA ARG A 279 -13.17 -2.47 -4.67
C ARG A 279 -12.42 -3.65 -4.07
N ILE A 280 -13.03 -4.30 -3.08
CA ILE A 280 -12.56 -5.60 -2.58
C ILE A 280 -12.70 -6.65 -3.69
N SER A 281 -11.66 -7.47 -3.88
CA SER A 281 -11.73 -8.61 -4.80
C SER A 281 -12.57 -9.75 -4.21
N GLN A 282 -13.12 -10.62 -5.07
CA GLN A 282 -13.81 -11.84 -4.62
C GLN A 282 -12.87 -12.77 -3.85
N TYR A 283 -11.59 -12.85 -4.24
CA TYR A 283 -10.61 -13.69 -3.57
C TYR A 283 -10.42 -13.29 -2.11
N TYR A 284 -10.19 -12.00 -1.84
CA TYR A 284 -10.02 -11.49 -0.49
C TYR A 284 -11.33 -11.54 0.32
N TYR A 285 -12.46 -11.22 -0.32
CA TYR A 285 -13.79 -11.35 0.29
C TYR A 285 -14.09 -12.77 0.77
N ASN A 286 -13.75 -13.79 -0.03
CA ASN A 286 -13.98 -15.19 0.31
C ASN A 286 -13.18 -15.63 1.55
N LEU A 287 -11.95 -15.13 1.71
CA LEU A 287 -11.15 -15.41 2.90
C LEU A 287 -11.77 -14.80 4.17
N LEU A 288 -12.38 -13.62 4.06
CA LEU A 288 -13.05 -12.95 5.19
C LEU A 288 -14.40 -13.59 5.56
N THR A 289 -15.03 -14.32 4.65
CA THR A 289 -16.39 -14.86 4.85
C THR A 289 -16.43 -16.37 5.01
N ASN A 290 -15.42 -17.07 4.50
CA ASN A 290 -15.41 -18.53 4.46
C ASN A 290 -13.98 -19.12 4.42
N MET A 291 -13.08 -18.62 5.27
CA MET A 291 -11.75 -19.19 5.44
C MET A 291 -11.84 -20.71 5.70
N ARG A 292 -11.04 -21.50 5.00
CA ARG A 292 -11.02 -22.98 5.07
C ARG A 292 -12.37 -23.66 4.79
N GLY A 293 -13.36 -22.97 4.20
CA GLY A 293 -14.69 -23.54 4.01
C GLY A 293 -15.47 -23.71 5.32
N ALA A 294 -15.08 -23.02 6.39
CA ALA A 294 -15.64 -23.19 7.73
C ALA A 294 -17.08 -22.67 7.89
N GLY A 295 -17.57 -21.84 6.96
CA GLY A 295 -18.87 -21.16 7.08
C GLY A 295 -18.90 -20.11 8.19
N VAL A 296 -17.74 -19.67 8.69
CA VAL A 296 -17.60 -18.68 9.77
C VAL A 296 -17.04 -17.38 9.20
N ILE A 297 -17.75 -16.28 9.48
CA ILE A 297 -17.36 -14.94 9.07
C ILE A 297 -16.26 -14.41 10.01
N ASP A 298 -15.20 -13.87 9.44
CA ASP A 298 -14.16 -13.15 10.17
C ASP A 298 -14.73 -11.82 10.73
N PRO A 299 -14.59 -11.54 12.04
CA PRO A 299 -15.06 -10.28 12.64
C PRO A 299 -14.48 -9.03 11.95
N ARG A 300 -13.29 -9.14 11.36
CA ARG A 300 -12.64 -8.08 10.59
C ARG A 300 -13.36 -7.78 9.27
N MET A 301 -14.18 -8.71 8.75
CA MET A 301 -14.93 -8.56 7.50
C MET A 301 -15.71 -7.25 7.48
N SER A 302 -16.42 -6.97 8.56
CA SER A 302 -17.25 -5.75 8.66
C SER A 302 -16.43 -4.46 8.66
N LYS A 303 -15.15 -4.52 9.04
CA LYS A 303 -14.26 -3.36 9.16
C LYS A 303 -13.47 -3.14 7.87
N ILE A 304 -13.21 -4.21 7.13
CA ILE A 304 -12.39 -4.23 5.92
C ILE A 304 -13.24 -4.07 4.66
N VAL A 305 -14.37 -4.77 4.55
CA VAL A 305 -15.21 -4.72 3.36
C VAL A 305 -16.17 -3.55 3.51
N PRO A 306 -16.25 -2.55 2.63
CA PRO A 306 -17.13 -1.39 2.81
C PRO A 306 -18.62 -1.75 2.69
N ALA A 307 -19.48 -0.93 3.29
CA ALA A 307 -20.93 -0.97 3.16
C ALA A 307 -21.49 0.36 2.65
N TYR A 308 -22.74 0.33 2.19
CA TYR A 308 -23.48 1.52 1.77
C TYR A 308 -24.93 1.45 2.23
N MET A 309 -25.61 2.59 2.23
CA MET A 309 -27.03 2.67 2.55
C MET A 309 -27.89 2.24 1.36
N THR A 310 -28.84 1.37 1.63
CA THR A 310 -29.86 0.87 0.69
C THR A 310 -31.25 1.00 1.28
N GLY A 311 -32.29 0.88 0.46
CA GLY A 311 -33.68 0.98 0.93
C GLY A 311 -34.03 2.35 1.55
N ILE A 312 -33.24 3.39 1.24
CA ILE A 312 -33.35 4.72 1.86
C ILE A 312 -34.76 5.27 1.70
N GLN A 313 -35.37 5.64 2.82
CA GLN A 313 -36.58 6.46 2.89
C GLN A 313 -36.22 7.83 3.44
N LEU A 314 -36.68 8.89 2.77
CA LEU A 314 -36.50 10.26 3.21
C LEU A 314 -37.72 10.74 4.02
N ASP A 315 -37.50 11.56 5.04
CA ASP A 315 -38.56 12.27 5.74
C ASP A 315 -39.06 13.51 4.96
N GLY A 316 -40.02 14.24 5.54
CA GLY A 316 -40.57 15.46 4.95
C GLY A 316 -39.57 16.61 4.78
N SER A 317 -38.39 16.54 5.41
CA SER A 317 -37.30 17.49 5.25
C SER A 317 -36.24 17.06 4.22
N GLY A 318 -36.43 15.89 3.59
CA GLY A 318 -35.48 15.32 2.63
C GLY A 318 -34.27 14.65 3.27
N LYS A 319 -34.31 14.38 4.59
CA LYS A 319 -33.26 13.67 5.33
C LYS A 319 -33.54 12.18 5.40
N VAL A 320 -32.50 11.36 5.47
CA VAL A 320 -32.62 9.91 5.64
C VAL A 320 -33.34 9.61 6.96
N ALA A 321 -34.51 8.98 6.86
CA ALA A 321 -35.34 8.56 7.98
C ALA A 321 -35.16 7.08 8.34
N SER A 322 -34.96 6.23 7.32
CA SER A 322 -34.65 4.81 7.49
C SER A 322 -33.88 4.26 6.30
N TYR A 323 -33.12 3.19 6.54
CA TYR A 323 -32.25 2.56 5.54
C TYR A 323 -31.81 1.16 6.04
N THR A 324 -31.13 0.42 5.16
CA THR A 324 -30.44 -0.83 5.47
C THR A 324 -28.98 -0.71 5.07
N TRP A 325 -28.07 -1.12 5.95
CA TRP A 325 -26.65 -1.27 5.61
C TRP A 325 -26.46 -2.52 4.76
N THR A 326 -26.03 -2.34 3.52
CA THR A 326 -25.69 -3.44 2.61
C THR A 326 -24.18 -3.49 2.41
N ARG A 327 -23.58 -4.67 2.65
CA ARG A 327 -22.14 -4.90 2.52
C ARG A 327 -21.77 -5.15 1.05
N SER A 328 -20.61 -4.68 0.64
CA SER A 328 -20.06 -5.03 -0.68
C SER A 328 -19.94 -6.54 -0.83
N ILE A 329 -20.24 -7.04 -2.04
CA ILE A 329 -19.67 -8.31 -2.49
C ILE A 329 -18.30 -8.06 -3.14
N GLY A 330 -17.50 -9.10 -3.29
CA GLY A 330 -16.20 -9.01 -3.96
C GLY A 330 -16.33 -9.01 -5.49
N VAL A 331 -15.40 -8.36 -6.18
CA VAL A 331 -15.32 -8.41 -7.66
C VAL A 331 -14.49 -9.62 -8.10
N ASP A 332 -15.10 -10.54 -8.86
CA ASP A 332 -14.40 -11.71 -9.39
C ASP A 332 -13.61 -11.36 -10.66
N SER A 333 -12.28 -11.50 -10.59
CA SER A 333 -11.35 -11.30 -11.71
C SER A 333 -10.65 -12.59 -12.13
N TYR A 334 -10.92 -13.72 -11.46
CA TYR A 334 -10.16 -14.97 -11.60
C TYR A 334 -11.01 -16.17 -11.99
N GLY A 335 -12.16 -16.35 -11.33
CA GLY A 335 -13.10 -17.42 -11.61
C GLY A 335 -13.83 -17.17 -12.94
N PRO A 336 -15.10 -17.58 -13.07
CA PRO A 336 -15.89 -17.28 -14.26
C PRO A 336 -15.93 -15.79 -14.61
N SER A 337 -15.76 -14.91 -13.60
CA SER A 337 -15.70 -13.45 -13.78
C SER A 337 -16.88 -12.91 -14.60
N ALA A 338 -18.06 -13.53 -14.45
CA ALA A 338 -19.19 -13.38 -15.39
C ALA A 338 -19.57 -11.91 -15.62
N ARG A 339 -19.57 -11.11 -14.54
CA ARG A 339 -19.85 -9.67 -14.62
C ARG A 339 -18.78 -8.92 -15.43
N LEU A 340 -17.50 -9.21 -15.24
CA LEU A 340 -16.42 -8.54 -15.97
C LEU A 340 -16.29 -9.05 -17.41
N VAL A 341 -16.56 -10.33 -17.68
CA VAL A 341 -16.60 -10.86 -19.05
C VAL A 341 -17.71 -10.18 -19.87
N LYS A 342 -18.87 -9.95 -19.24
CA LYS A 342 -20.01 -9.30 -19.91
C LYS A 342 -19.84 -7.79 -20.12
N GLY A 343 -19.21 -7.09 -19.19
CA GLY A 343 -19.06 -5.62 -19.26
C GLY A 343 -17.69 -5.11 -19.70
N GLY A 344 -16.64 -5.92 -19.57
CA GLY A 344 -15.24 -5.54 -19.76
C GLY A 344 -14.46 -5.42 -18.44
N ALA A 345 -13.12 -5.44 -18.54
CA ALA A 345 -12.19 -5.49 -17.42
C ALA A 345 -12.27 -4.30 -16.45
N THR A 346 -12.66 -3.11 -16.93
CA THR A 346 -12.77 -1.88 -16.13
C THR A 346 -14.23 -1.40 -15.99
N SER A 347 -15.19 -2.31 -16.14
CA SER A 347 -16.60 -1.93 -16.38
C SER A 347 -17.48 -1.77 -15.13
N ILE A 348 -16.95 -1.99 -13.93
CA ILE A 348 -17.72 -1.75 -12.69
C ILE A 348 -17.90 -0.24 -12.50
N VAL A 349 -19.15 0.20 -12.47
CA VAL A 349 -19.51 1.63 -12.42
C VAL A 349 -19.67 2.13 -10.98
N THR A 350 -19.29 3.38 -10.75
CA THR A 350 -19.46 4.05 -9.45
C THR A 350 -20.90 4.60 -9.32
N PRO A 351 -21.58 4.40 -8.17
CA PRO A 351 -22.96 4.85 -8.01
C PRO A 351 -23.09 6.36 -7.82
N VAL A 352 -24.30 6.85 -8.07
CA VAL A 352 -24.74 8.24 -7.84
C VAL A 352 -25.99 8.28 -6.96
N TYR A 353 -26.36 9.48 -6.50
CA TYR A 353 -27.54 9.72 -5.67
C TYR A 353 -28.71 10.32 -6.48
N ALA A 354 -29.93 9.86 -6.19
CA ALA A 354 -31.16 10.39 -6.77
C ALA A 354 -31.77 11.48 -5.88
N ALA A 355 -31.53 12.77 -6.19
CA ALA A 355 -32.17 13.88 -5.47
C ALA A 355 -33.69 13.98 -5.74
N ALA A 356 -34.17 13.39 -6.83
CA ALA A 356 -35.57 13.26 -7.20
C ALA A 356 -35.78 11.89 -7.87
N ASN A 357 -37.03 11.46 -8.05
CA ASN A 357 -37.32 10.22 -8.78
C ASN A 357 -36.66 10.23 -10.17
N LYS A 358 -35.94 9.15 -10.50
CA LYS A 358 -35.27 8.96 -11.79
C LYS A 358 -35.76 7.71 -12.48
N ASN A 359 -36.18 7.84 -13.73
CA ASN A 359 -36.58 6.73 -14.58
C ASN A 359 -35.42 6.43 -15.53
N ILE A 360 -34.92 5.19 -15.51
CA ILE A 360 -33.93 4.72 -16.48
C ILE A 360 -34.57 3.65 -17.35
N LYS A 361 -34.35 3.76 -18.66
CA LYS A 361 -34.82 2.79 -19.65
C LYS A 361 -33.66 1.86 -20.03
N TYR A 362 -33.88 0.57 -19.87
CA TYR A 362 -32.95 -0.50 -20.22
C TYR A 362 -33.52 -1.30 -21.38
N THR A 363 -32.82 -1.35 -22.51
CA THR A 363 -33.18 -2.22 -23.63
C THR A 363 -32.35 -3.50 -23.56
N ILE A 364 -33.02 -4.64 -23.44
CA ILE A 364 -32.40 -5.95 -23.20
C ILE A 364 -32.92 -6.92 -24.25
N ASN A 365 -32.07 -7.26 -25.22
CA ASN A 365 -32.46 -8.10 -26.36
C ASN A 365 -32.40 -9.60 -26.05
N ASP A 366 -31.52 -10.02 -25.14
CA ASP A 366 -31.45 -11.40 -24.71
C ASP A 366 -32.62 -11.71 -23.76
N ALA A 367 -33.40 -12.75 -24.09
CA ALA A 367 -34.63 -13.06 -23.37
C ALA A 367 -34.38 -13.58 -21.95
N THR A 368 -33.27 -14.31 -21.73
CA THR A 368 -32.88 -14.81 -20.42
C THR A 368 -32.43 -13.66 -19.53
N ASP A 369 -31.61 -12.75 -20.06
CA ASP A 369 -31.19 -11.54 -19.36
C ASP A 369 -32.36 -10.62 -19.03
N LEU A 370 -33.31 -10.46 -19.94
CA LEU A 370 -34.52 -9.67 -19.70
C LEU A 370 -35.33 -10.26 -18.54
N ALA A 371 -35.56 -11.57 -18.54
CA ALA A 371 -36.28 -12.27 -17.48
C ALA A 371 -35.56 -12.12 -16.12
N ASN A 372 -34.25 -12.35 -16.09
CA ASN A 372 -33.43 -12.19 -14.88
C ASN A 372 -33.46 -10.74 -14.38
N PHE A 373 -33.30 -9.76 -15.27
CA PHE A 373 -33.31 -8.35 -14.91
C PHE A 373 -34.65 -7.92 -14.29
N ILE A 374 -35.77 -8.37 -14.84
CA ILE A 374 -37.12 -8.12 -14.29
C ILE A 374 -37.25 -8.77 -12.92
N ALA A 375 -36.80 -10.02 -12.77
CA ALA A 375 -36.81 -10.72 -11.49
C ALA A 375 -35.98 -9.98 -10.42
N ASP A 376 -34.80 -9.48 -10.79
CA ASP A 376 -33.95 -8.69 -9.88
C ASP A 376 -34.62 -7.39 -9.45
N GLN A 377 -35.32 -6.69 -10.35
CA GLN A 377 -36.03 -5.46 -9.99
C GLN A 377 -37.21 -5.76 -9.05
N ALA A 378 -37.93 -6.86 -9.28
CA ALA A 378 -39.00 -7.32 -8.42
C ALA A 378 -38.47 -7.72 -7.03
N ALA A 379 -37.38 -8.49 -6.97
CA ALA A 379 -36.74 -8.90 -5.73
C ALA A 379 -36.21 -7.69 -4.92
N ALA A 380 -35.70 -6.67 -5.60
CA ALA A 380 -35.28 -5.41 -4.98
C ALA A 380 -36.44 -4.48 -4.60
N GLY A 381 -37.69 -4.85 -4.88
CA GLY A 381 -38.88 -4.02 -4.62
C GLY A 381 -38.89 -2.69 -5.37
N ARG A 382 -38.16 -2.60 -6.49
CA ARG A 382 -38.05 -1.36 -7.27
C ARG A 382 -39.26 -1.23 -8.18
N PRO A 383 -39.92 -0.06 -8.26
CA PRO A 383 -40.97 0.15 -9.26
C PRO A 383 -40.40 0.05 -10.68
N TYR A 384 -41.03 -0.72 -11.54
CA TYR A 384 -40.65 -0.82 -12.95
C TYR A 384 -41.88 -1.05 -13.86
N THR A 385 -41.71 -0.73 -15.14
CA THR A 385 -42.65 -1.09 -16.20
C THR A 385 -41.91 -1.80 -17.33
N VAL A 386 -42.59 -2.72 -18.01
CA VAL A 386 -42.04 -3.50 -19.13
C VAL A 386 -42.84 -3.20 -20.39
N ASN A 387 -42.16 -2.85 -21.48
CA ASN A 387 -42.74 -2.69 -22.81
C ASN A 387 -41.84 -3.35 -23.85
N GLY A 388 -42.24 -4.54 -24.32
CA GLY A 388 -41.39 -5.40 -25.15
C GLY A 388 -40.07 -5.69 -24.45
N ASN A 389 -38.96 -5.42 -25.14
CA ASN A 389 -37.59 -5.62 -24.65
C ASN A 389 -37.07 -4.45 -23.80
N THR A 390 -37.92 -3.48 -23.45
CA THR A 390 -37.51 -2.31 -22.67
C THR A 390 -38.13 -2.35 -21.27
N VAL A 391 -37.27 -2.32 -20.24
CA VAL A 391 -37.65 -2.18 -18.84
C VAL A 391 -37.35 -0.75 -18.39
N THR A 392 -38.36 -0.03 -17.92
CA THR A 392 -38.18 1.28 -17.28
C THR A 392 -38.18 1.10 -15.77
N VAL A 393 -37.08 1.38 -15.10
CA VAL A 393 -36.96 1.29 -13.63
C VAL A 393 -37.00 2.68 -13.03
N THR A 394 -37.83 2.87 -11.99
CA THR A 394 -37.90 4.11 -11.20
C THR A 394 -37.06 3.97 -9.94
N TYR A 395 -35.97 4.71 -9.88
CA TYR A 395 -35.20 4.95 -8.66
C TYR A 395 -35.83 6.13 -7.91
N LYS A 396 -36.38 5.88 -6.73
CA LYS A 396 -37.02 6.92 -5.91
C LYS A 396 -36.00 7.96 -5.43
N ALA A 397 -36.45 9.17 -5.13
CA ALA A 397 -35.63 10.14 -4.39
C ALA A 397 -35.02 9.47 -3.14
N GLY A 398 -33.73 9.70 -2.89
CA GLY A 398 -32.97 9.02 -1.85
C GLY A 398 -32.16 7.81 -2.33
N SER A 399 -32.45 7.26 -3.52
CA SER A 399 -31.78 6.04 -4.00
C SER A 399 -30.31 6.27 -4.34
N ILE A 400 -29.46 5.30 -3.96
CA ILE A 400 -28.12 5.12 -4.54
C ILE A 400 -28.25 4.15 -5.72
N TYR A 401 -27.88 4.60 -6.92
CA TYR A 401 -28.11 3.86 -8.16
C TYR A 401 -27.00 4.08 -9.21
N ILE A 402 -26.99 3.26 -10.26
CA ILE A 402 -26.10 3.44 -11.40
C ILE A 402 -26.82 4.23 -12.48
N ASN A 403 -26.29 5.40 -12.84
CA ASN A 403 -26.86 6.24 -13.88
C ASN A 403 -26.34 5.83 -15.26
N SER A 404 -26.84 4.70 -15.77
CA SER A 404 -26.49 4.14 -17.07
C SER A 404 -27.70 3.44 -17.67
N THR A 405 -27.84 3.49 -19.01
CA THR A 405 -28.86 2.71 -19.74
C THR A 405 -28.38 1.29 -20.07
N ASN A 406 -27.11 0.96 -19.82
CA ASN A 406 -26.60 -0.40 -19.97
C ASN A 406 -27.04 -1.26 -18.78
N TYR A 407 -27.93 -2.22 -19.03
CA TYR A 407 -28.52 -3.08 -18.00
C TYR A 407 -27.49 -3.93 -17.25
N VAL A 408 -26.35 -4.25 -17.88
CA VAL A 408 -25.25 -5.01 -17.25
C VAL A 408 -24.71 -4.26 -16.04
N TYR A 409 -24.79 -2.94 -16.02
CA TYR A 409 -24.23 -2.10 -14.97
C TYR A 409 -25.24 -1.79 -13.87
N ALA A 410 -26.53 -2.00 -14.10
CA ALA A 410 -27.59 -1.57 -13.18
C ALA A 410 -27.45 -2.19 -11.77
N GLY A 411 -26.82 -3.36 -11.68
CA GLY A 411 -26.53 -4.08 -10.44
C GLY A 411 -25.24 -3.65 -9.74
N ASP A 412 -24.39 -2.80 -10.32
CA ASP A 412 -23.04 -2.54 -9.80
C ASP A 412 -23.03 -1.84 -8.43
N THR A 413 -24.17 -1.37 -7.93
CA THR A 413 -24.28 -0.84 -6.56
C THR A 413 -23.82 -1.83 -5.50
N VAL A 414 -23.85 -3.14 -5.77
CA VAL A 414 -23.38 -4.18 -4.85
C VAL A 414 -21.85 -4.21 -4.69
N TYR A 415 -21.10 -3.58 -5.61
CA TYR A 415 -19.65 -3.46 -5.54
C TYR A 415 -19.26 -2.10 -4.96
N VAL A 416 -19.36 -2.00 -3.64
CA VAL A 416 -19.09 -0.75 -2.92
C VAL A 416 -17.59 -0.44 -3.04
N ASN A 417 -17.30 0.80 -3.40
CA ASN A 417 -15.93 1.26 -3.56
C ASN A 417 -15.28 1.55 -2.20
N LEU A 418 -13.95 1.53 -2.14
CA LEU A 418 -13.20 1.78 -0.90
C LEU A 418 -13.19 3.25 -0.47
N ARG A 419 -13.82 4.16 -1.23
CA ARG A 419 -13.67 5.60 -1.02
C ARG A 419 -14.08 6.02 0.38
N SER A 420 -13.27 6.86 0.97
CA SER A 420 -13.58 7.62 2.18
C SER A 420 -13.20 9.09 1.96
N SER A 421 -13.54 9.96 2.89
CA SER A 421 -13.32 11.40 2.76
C SER A 421 -12.38 11.92 3.85
N ALA A 422 -11.51 12.86 3.46
CA ALA A 422 -10.74 13.71 4.37
C ALA A 422 -11.20 15.17 4.22
N ILE A 423 -11.10 16.01 5.26
CA ILE A 423 -11.56 17.41 5.21
C ILE A 423 -10.81 18.24 4.18
N ALA A 424 -9.54 17.91 3.93
CA ALA A 424 -8.74 18.59 2.93
C ALA A 424 -9.27 18.37 1.51
N THR A 425 -9.92 17.22 1.25
CA THR A 425 -10.20 16.76 -0.13
C THR A 425 -11.59 16.16 -0.33
N SER A 426 -12.51 16.29 0.63
CA SER A 426 -13.88 15.73 0.55
C SER A 426 -14.68 16.27 -0.63
N GLY A 427 -14.36 17.49 -1.08
CA GLY A 427 -15.15 18.24 -2.07
C GLY A 427 -16.49 18.73 -1.53
N ILE A 428 -16.77 18.52 -0.24
CA ILE A 428 -17.99 18.95 0.45
C ILE A 428 -17.57 19.80 1.66
N PRO A 429 -17.56 21.14 1.54
CA PRO A 429 -17.05 22.03 2.60
C PRO A 429 -17.75 21.86 3.96
N ALA A 430 -19.01 21.44 3.96
CA ALA A 430 -19.78 21.21 5.17
C ALA A 430 -19.46 19.86 5.87
N GLN A 431 -18.74 18.95 5.20
CA GLN A 431 -18.33 17.68 5.80
C GLN A 431 -17.18 17.92 6.78
N GLY A 432 -17.45 17.69 8.08
CA GLY A 432 -16.50 17.96 9.15
C GLY A 432 -15.46 16.85 9.35
N GLN A 433 -14.46 17.14 10.20
CA GLN A 433 -13.33 16.24 10.49
C GLN A 433 -13.70 14.86 11.05
N ASN A 434 -14.84 14.74 11.72
CA ASN A 434 -15.28 13.50 12.34
C ASN A 434 -16.13 12.62 11.40
N ASP A 435 -16.33 13.04 10.16
CA ASP A 435 -17.08 12.28 9.16
C ASP A 435 -16.18 11.92 7.98
N VAL A 436 -15.75 10.67 7.94
CA VAL A 436 -14.90 10.12 6.88
C VAL A 436 -15.69 9.28 5.87
N ASN A 437 -17.02 9.26 5.95
CA ASN A 437 -17.85 8.53 4.98
C ASN A 437 -17.78 9.18 3.60
N TRP A 438 -18.00 8.37 2.56
CA TRP A 438 -18.15 8.90 1.21
C TRP A 438 -19.60 9.14 0.84
N TYR A 439 -19.87 10.37 0.39
CA TYR A 439 -21.12 10.81 -0.21
C TYR A 439 -20.89 11.09 -1.70
N PRO A 440 -21.75 10.59 -2.60
CA PRO A 440 -21.54 10.73 -4.04
C PRO A 440 -21.85 12.14 -4.56
N SER A 441 -22.49 12.99 -3.76
CA SER A 441 -22.79 14.38 -4.09
C SER A 441 -23.11 15.21 -2.83
N VAL A 442 -23.15 16.54 -2.99
CA VAL A 442 -23.62 17.45 -1.93
C VAL A 442 -25.07 17.15 -1.55
N ASP A 443 -25.94 16.81 -2.49
CA ASP A 443 -27.33 16.41 -2.19
C ASP A 443 -27.39 15.13 -1.35
N ALA A 444 -26.51 14.17 -1.60
CA ALA A 444 -26.42 12.95 -0.81
C ALA A 444 -25.94 13.24 0.62
N PHE A 445 -24.92 14.09 0.77
CA PHE A 445 -24.45 14.55 2.08
C PHE A 445 -25.55 15.29 2.83
N ASN A 446 -26.24 16.21 2.16
CA ASN A 446 -27.36 16.94 2.73
C ASN A 446 -28.49 16.00 3.15
N ALA A 447 -28.76 14.92 2.43
CA ALA A 447 -29.73 13.91 2.85
C ALA A 447 -29.22 13.02 4.00
N GLY A 448 -27.90 12.81 4.11
CA GLY A 448 -27.28 11.80 4.97
C GLY A 448 -27.13 10.43 4.31
N ALA A 449 -27.18 10.35 2.98
CA ALA A 449 -27.13 9.12 2.19
C ALA A 449 -25.69 8.67 1.90
N ILE A 450 -25.16 7.78 2.75
CA ILE A 450 -23.79 7.26 2.65
C ILE A 450 -23.67 6.21 1.54
N ALA A 451 -22.74 6.41 0.61
CA ALA A 451 -22.47 5.47 -0.50
C ALA A 451 -21.21 4.61 -0.31
N SER A 452 -20.36 4.93 0.67
CA SER A 452 -19.36 3.99 1.18
C SER A 452 -18.95 4.36 2.59
N THR A 453 -18.83 3.33 3.44
CA THR A 453 -18.22 3.45 4.75
C THR A 453 -16.69 3.46 4.70
N GLY A 454 -16.04 3.12 3.58
CA GLY A 454 -14.59 2.94 3.50
C GLY A 454 -14.08 1.64 4.13
N SER A 455 -12.76 1.43 4.12
CA SER A 455 -12.11 0.18 4.55
C SER A 455 -10.99 0.45 5.58
N PHE A 456 -10.91 -0.38 6.62
CA PHE A 456 -10.02 -0.17 7.77
C PHE A 456 -8.58 0.20 7.38
N GLN A 457 -7.87 -0.53 6.52
CA GLN A 457 -6.45 -0.25 6.25
C GLN A 457 -6.18 1.00 5.40
N VAL A 458 -7.21 1.59 4.80
CA VAL A 458 -7.06 2.64 3.77
C VAL A 458 -7.92 3.87 4.03
N ARG A 459 -8.44 4.05 5.26
CA ARG A 459 -9.07 5.32 5.66
C ARG A 459 -8.01 6.40 5.90
N PRO A 460 -8.37 7.69 5.78
CA PRO A 460 -7.46 8.79 6.05
C PRO A 460 -6.90 8.76 7.49
N VAL A 461 -7.70 8.28 8.44
CA VAL A 461 -7.38 8.25 9.89
C VAL A 461 -6.79 6.94 10.39
N SER A 462 -6.59 5.98 9.48
CA SER A 462 -5.92 4.72 9.79
C SER A 462 -4.42 4.92 9.84
N ASP A 463 -3.76 4.16 10.71
CA ASP A 463 -2.31 4.21 10.76
C ASP A 463 -1.76 3.38 9.60
N GLN A 464 -0.75 3.92 8.92
CA GLN A 464 -0.03 3.19 7.89
C GLN A 464 0.99 2.27 8.54
N GLU A 465 0.81 0.97 8.35
CA GLU A 465 1.66 -0.04 8.95
C GLU A 465 3.03 -0.10 8.25
N ILE A 466 4.11 0.20 8.98
CA ILE A 466 5.49 0.12 8.46
C ILE A 466 6.10 -1.24 8.84
N LEU A 467 6.02 -1.59 10.12
CA LEU A 467 6.46 -2.87 10.67
C LEU A 467 5.63 -3.20 11.92
N THR A 468 5.05 -4.40 11.94
CA THR A 468 4.07 -4.78 12.98
C THR A 468 4.44 -6.07 13.70
N TYR A 469 4.02 -6.18 14.95
CA TYR A 469 4.22 -7.35 15.79
C TYR A 469 3.47 -8.58 15.26
N HIS A 470 2.28 -8.40 14.70
CA HIS A 470 1.55 -9.52 14.09
C HIS A 470 2.30 -10.08 12.87
N GLU A 471 2.92 -9.23 12.05
CA GLU A 471 3.81 -9.68 10.97
C GLU A 471 4.98 -10.50 11.53
N MET A 472 5.63 -10.02 12.60
CA MET A 472 6.75 -10.73 13.24
C MET A 472 6.34 -12.13 13.70
N ASN A 473 5.14 -12.27 14.28
CA ASN A 473 4.61 -13.57 14.67
C ASN A 473 4.28 -14.48 13.49
N PHE A 474 3.78 -13.94 12.37
CA PHE A 474 3.58 -14.74 11.16
C PHE A 474 4.92 -15.20 10.55
N ILE A 475 5.95 -14.34 10.52
CA ILE A 475 7.31 -14.73 10.13
C ILE A 475 7.82 -15.84 11.06
N LYS A 476 7.63 -15.69 12.37
CA LYS A 476 8.00 -16.70 13.38
C LYS A 476 7.29 -18.04 13.12
N ALA A 477 6.00 -18.02 12.83
CA ALA A 477 5.20 -19.19 12.52
C ALA A 477 5.70 -19.91 11.26
N GLU A 478 5.95 -19.15 10.19
CA GLU A 478 6.51 -19.69 8.94
C GLU A 478 7.87 -20.33 9.17
N VAL A 479 8.78 -19.66 9.91
CA VAL A 479 10.13 -20.17 10.16
C VAL A 479 10.09 -21.47 10.98
N TYR A 480 9.27 -21.54 12.02
CA TYR A 480 9.08 -22.80 12.76
C TYR A 480 8.49 -23.91 11.89
N MET A 481 7.51 -23.58 11.04
CA MET A 481 6.92 -24.56 10.11
C MET A 481 7.98 -25.09 9.13
N ARG A 482 8.87 -24.23 8.61
CA ARG A 482 10.00 -24.63 7.76
C ARG A 482 11.01 -25.53 8.48
N LYS A 483 11.19 -25.36 9.80
CA LYS A 483 12.01 -26.23 10.65
C LYS A 483 11.33 -27.58 11.00
N GLY A 484 10.06 -27.76 10.66
CA GLY A 484 9.27 -28.92 11.10
C GLY A 484 8.78 -28.82 12.56
N ASP A 485 8.95 -27.66 13.21
CA ASP A 485 8.50 -27.42 14.58
C ASP A 485 7.06 -26.90 14.58
N VAL A 486 6.13 -27.82 14.32
CA VAL A 486 4.70 -27.51 14.15
C VAL A 486 4.08 -26.94 15.43
N ALA A 487 4.56 -27.32 16.61
CA ALA A 487 4.03 -26.85 17.89
C ALA A 487 4.34 -25.35 18.11
N ASN A 488 5.59 -24.93 17.91
CA ASN A 488 5.95 -23.52 17.99
C ASN A 488 5.38 -22.72 16.82
N ALA A 489 5.23 -23.33 15.63
CA ALA A 489 4.54 -22.70 14.51
C ALA A 489 3.08 -22.36 14.85
N TYR A 490 2.34 -23.29 15.44
CA TYR A 490 0.95 -23.09 15.87
C TYR A 490 0.82 -22.00 16.95
N THR A 491 1.75 -21.97 17.90
CA THR A 491 1.78 -20.95 18.96
C THR A 491 2.00 -19.56 18.37
N ALA A 492 2.97 -19.41 17.46
CA ALA A 492 3.23 -18.14 16.79
C ALA A 492 2.08 -17.73 15.84
N TYR A 493 1.49 -18.68 15.12
CA TYR A 493 0.35 -18.46 14.23
C TYR A 493 -0.87 -17.91 14.96
N THR A 494 -1.27 -18.53 16.06
CA THR A 494 -2.42 -18.07 16.87
C THR A 494 -2.12 -16.72 17.53
N ALA A 495 -0.90 -16.52 18.04
CA ALA A 495 -0.47 -15.23 18.57
C ALA A 495 -0.49 -14.11 17.51
N ALA A 496 -0.16 -14.42 16.26
CA ALA A 496 -0.22 -13.45 15.16
C ALA A 496 -1.64 -12.97 14.86
N ILE A 497 -2.60 -13.91 14.81
CA ILE A 497 -4.02 -13.59 14.58
C ILE A 497 -4.56 -12.72 15.72
N GLN A 498 -4.29 -13.12 16.97
CA GLN A 498 -4.70 -12.35 18.15
C GLN A 498 -4.07 -10.95 18.14
N ALA A 499 -2.77 -10.84 17.89
CA ALA A 499 -2.08 -9.56 17.84
C ALA A 499 -2.68 -8.61 16.79
N HIS A 500 -3.02 -9.11 15.59
CA HIS A 500 -3.67 -8.28 14.58
C HIS A 500 -5.09 -7.86 15.01
N MET A 501 -5.89 -8.77 15.58
CA MET A 501 -7.22 -8.44 16.08
C MET A 501 -7.16 -7.40 17.21
N ASP A 502 -6.23 -7.54 18.15
CA ASP A 502 -6.04 -6.60 19.25
C ASP A 502 -5.61 -5.21 18.75
N MET A 503 -4.73 -5.17 17.75
CA MET A 503 -4.30 -3.91 17.12
C MET A 503 -5.49 -3.19 16.47
N MET A 504 -6.28 -3.90 15.65
CA MET A 504 -7.50 -3.35 15.05
C MET A 504 -8.48 -2.90 16.13
N GLN A 505 -8.68 -3.73 17.16
CA GLN A 505 -9.61 -3.47 18.25
C GLN A 505 -9.24 -2.21 19.03
N ALA A 506 -7.95 -1.99 19.31
CA ALA A 506 -7.46 -0.78 19.94
C ALA A 506 -7.78 0.48 19.11
N LYS A 507 -7.52 0.42 17.80
CA LYS A 507 -7.82 1.54 16.89
C LYS A 507 -9.33 1.80 16.77
N LEU A 508 -10.14 0.76 16.59
CA LEU A 508 -11.61 0.87 16.56
C LEU A 508 -12.17 1.44 17.87
N THR A 509 -11.61 1.05 19.01
CA THR A 509 -12.00 1.62 20.31
C THR A 509 -11.69 3.12 20.37
N SER A 510 -10.54 3.56 19.84
CA SER A 510 -10.20 4.99 19.76
C SER A 510 -11.14 5.80 18.85
N TRP A 511 -11.75 5.16 17.85
CA TRP A 511 -12.67 5.80 16.92
C TRP A 511 -14.13 5.79 17.36
N ALA A 512 -14.50 4.93 18.31
CA ALA A 512 -15.90 4.65 18.67
C ALA A 512 -16.69 5.92 19.02
N GLY A 513 -16.10 6.80 19.85
CA GLY A 513 -16.74 8.03 20.34
C GLY A 513 -16.70 9.21 19.37
N THR A 514 -16.03 9.09 18.23
CA THR A 514 -15.88 10.17 17.24
C THR A 514 -16.46 9.73 15.90
N TYR A 515 -15.76 8.86 15.18
CA TYR A 515 -16.18 8.37 13.87
C TYR A 515 -17.22 7.25 13.95
N GLY A 516 -17.21 6.47 15.03
CA GLY A 516 -18.18 5.39 15.26
C GLY A 516 -19.63 5.86 15.40
N LEU A 517 -19.84 7.15 15.67
CA LEU A 517 -21.18 7.77 15.77
C LEU A 517 -21.90 7.87 14.42
N THR A 518 -21.14 7.99 13.32
CA THR A 518 -21.68 8.14 11.96
C THR A 518 -21.35 6.95 11.06
N ASN A 519 -20.33 6.16 11.43
CA ASN A 519 -19.87 5.00 10.66
C ASN A 519 -19.81 3.75 11.54
N PRO A 520 -20.74 2.79 11.40
CA PRO A 520 -20.77 1.58 12.23
C PRO A 520 -19.54 0.69 12.04
N ASP A 521 -18.86 0.77 10.90
CA ASP A 521 -17.65 -0.02 10.64
C ASP A 521 -16.42 0.54 11.36
N MET A 522 -16.53 1.71 12.00
CA MET A 522 -15.49 2.29 12.86
C MET A 522 -15.74 2.04 14.36
N THR A 523 -16.74 1.22 14.70
CA THR A 523 -16.98 0.77 16.07
C THR A 523 -16.16 -0.50 16.39
N PRO A 524 -15.86 -0.76 17.67
CA PRO A 524 -15.33 -2.04 18.18
C PRO A 524 -15.91 -3.28 17.51
N MET A 525 -15.08 -4.31 17.27
CA MET A 525 -15.62 -5.64 16.94
C MET A 525 -16.31 -6.24 18.19
N ASN A 526 -17.28 -7.12 17.97
CA ASN A 526 -17.92 -7.84 19.06
C ASN A 526 -16.93 -8.87 19.64
N SER A 527 -16.70 -8.83 20.95
CA SER A 527 -15.75 -9.72 21.62
C SER A 527 -16.16 -11.19 21.59
N GLY A 528 -17.47 -11.47 21.58
CA GLY A 528 -18.03 -12.80 21.40
C GLY A 528 -17.73 -13.34 20.00
N ASP A 529 -17.92 -12.53 18.96
CA ASP A 529 -17.62 -12.92 17.57
C ASP A 529 -16.10 -13.14 17.38
N VAL A 530 -15.26 -12.32 17.99
CA VAL A 530 -13.79 -12.52 18.03
C VAL A 530 -13.43 -13.86 18.67
N SER A 531 -13.98 -14.16 19.84
CA SER A 531 -13.72 -15.41 20.54
C SER A 531 -14.24 -16.62 19.76
N ALA A 532 -15.41 -16.50 19.14
CA ALA A 532 -16.02 -17.54 18.31
C ALA A 532 -15.18 -17.81 17.05
N TYR A 533 -14.68 -16.77 16.38
CA TYR A 533 -13.82 -16.93 15.21
C TYR A 533 -12.51 -17.63 15.56
N ILE A 534 -11.81 -17.17 16.59
CA ILE A 534 -10.50 -17.72 17.00
C ILE A 534 -10.59 -19.19 17.40
N SER A 535 -11.72 -19.59 18.00
CA SER A 535 -11.98 -20.99 18.40
C SER A 535 -12.60 -21.85 17.30
N SER A 536 -12.96 -21.27 16.15
CA SER A 536 -13.60 -21.99 15.04
C SER A 536 -12.60 -22.69 14.12
N THR A 537 -13.11 -23.51 13.19
CA THR A 537 -12.31 -24.18 12.16
C THR A 537 -11.83 -23.26 11.04
N ALA A 538 -12.25 -21.98 11.02
CA ALA A 538 -11.67 -20.95 10.15
C ALA A 538 -10.21 -20.64 10.52
N VAL A 539 -9.87 -20.83 11.80
CA VAL A 539 -8.49 -20.85 12.29
C VAL A 539 -8.06 -22.31 12.39
N ALA A 540 -6.98 -22.69 11.71
CA ALA A 540 -6.53 -24.08 11.73
C ALA A 540 -6.27 -24.58 13.16
N PRO A 541 -6.91 -25.68 13.61
CA PRO A 541 -6.66 -26.23 14.94
C PRO A 541 -5.27 -26.87 15.04
N ALA A 542 -4.79 -27.03 16.27
CA ALA A 542 -3.52 -27.69 16.57
C ALA A 542 -3.43 -29.06 15.87
N GLY A 543 -2.28 -29.34 15.25
CA GLY A 543 -2.04 -30.59 14.51
C GLY A 543 -2.55 -30.62 13.06
N SER A 544 -3.38 -29.66 12.63
CA SER A 544 -3.85 -29.55 11.23
C SER A 544 -3.31 -28.31 10.51
N LEU A 545 -2.46 -27.54 11.19
CA LEU A 545 -1.86 -26.33 10.64
C LEU A 545 -1.04 -26.65 9.39
N THR A 546 -1.30 -25.91 8.32
CA THR A 546 -0.53 -25.95 7.08
C THR A 546 0.17 -24.62 6.83
N MET A 547 1.11 -24.61 5.88
CA MET A 547 1.70 -23.35 5.42
C MET A 547 0.66 -22.42 4.79
N SER A 548 -0.33 -22.99 4.07
CA SER A 548 -1.44 -22.20 3.50
C SER A 548 -2.20 -21.44 4.59
N ASP A 549 -2.44 -22.06 5.76
CA ASP A 549 -3.14 -21.41 6.87
C ASP A 549 -2.38 -20.20 7.42
N ILE A 550 -1.07 -20.37 7.65
CA ILE A 550 -0.19 -19.29 8.13
C ILE A 550 -0.22 -18.13 7.14
N MET A 551 -0.04 -18.43 5.85
CA MET A 551 0.10 -17.40 4.81
C MET A 551 -1.23 -16.73 4.47
N LEU A 552 -2.37 -17.43 4.50
CA LEU A 552 -3.68 -16.83 4.25
C LEU A 552 -4.14 -15.94 5.41
N GLN A 553 -3.82 -16.29 6.66
CA GLN A 553 -4.08 -15.41 7.81
C GLN A 553 -3.14 -14.20 7.82
N LYS A 554 -1.86 -14.38 7.46
CA LYS A 554 -0.94 -13.25 7.23
C LYS A 554 -1.46 -12.34 6.12
N TYR A 555 -1.91 -12.92 5.01
CA TYR A 555 -2.47 -12.19 3.88
C TYR A 555 -3.68 -11.34 4.25
N LEU A 556 -4.59 -11.89 5.06
CA LEU A 556 -5.71 -11.14 5.64
C LEU A 556 -5.24 -9.99 6.54
N ALA A 557 -4.31 -10.25 7.45
CA ALA A 557 -3.80 -9.25 8.39
C ALA A 557 -3.10 -8.09 7.68
N MET A 558 -2.20 -8.38 6.76
CA MET A 558 -1.39 -7.37 6.08
C MET A 558 -2.19 -6.54 5.06
N GLY A 559 -3.33 -7.04 4.55
CA GLY A 559 -4.27 -6.29 3.72
C GLY A 559 -3.60 -5.48 2.59
N CYS A 560 -3.63 -4.15 2.72
CA CYS A 560 -2.96 -3.24 1.78
C CYS A 560 -1.46 -3.10 2.11
N SER A 561 -0.65 -4.07 1.66
CA SER A 561 0.79 -4.12 1.93
C SER A 561 1.57 -4.84 0.82
N ILE A 562 2.75 -4.32 0.47
CA ILE A 562 3.70 -4.98 -0.45
C ILE A 562 4.11 -6.36 0.02
N GLU A 563 4.14 -6.60 1.34
CA GLU A 563 4.62 -7.88 1.86
C GLU A 563 3.74 -9.05 1.43
N ASN A 564 2.46 -8.82 1.13
CA ASN A 564 1.60 -9.83 0.53
C ASN A 564 2.13 -10.31 -0.82
N TRP A 565 2.53 -9.39 -1.70
CA TRP A 565 3.08 -9.76 -3.01
C TRP A 565 4.49 -10.36 -2.89
N ASN A 566 5.31 -9.87 -1.96
CA ASN A 566 6.61 -10.46 -1.66
C ASN A 566 6.48 -11.92 -1.24
N ASP A 567 5.60 -12.20 -0.28
CA ASP A 567 5.35 -13.54 0.23
C ASP A 567 4.78 -14.48 -0.84
N MET A 568 3.84 -14.00 -1.64
CA MET A 568 3.32 -14.77 -2.77
C MET A 568 4.43 -15.18 -3.74
N ARG A 569 5.37 -14.28 -4.08
CA ARG A 569 6.51 -14.62 -4.96
C ARG A 569 7.41 -15.70 -4.35
N ARG A 570 7.71 -15.62 -3.04
CA ARG A 570 8.49 -16.63 -2.30
C ARG A 570 7.87 -18.03 -2.35
N PHE A 571 6.53 -18.12 -2.38
CA PHE A 571 5.80 -19.38 -2.51
C PHE A 571 5.41 -19.75 -3.94
N ASN A 572 5.85 -18.97 -4.94
CA ASN A 572 5.44 -19.14 -6.33
C ASN A 572 3.90 -19.12 -6.47
N PHE A 573 3.25 -18.21 -5.74
CA PHE A 573 1.81 -18.01 -5.72
C PHE A 573 1.08 -19.33 -5.46
N SER A 574 0.29 -19.79 -6.43
CA SER A 574 -0.57 -20.97 -6.31
C SER A 574 0.04 -22.20 -7.00
N ALA A 575 1.32 -22.16 -7.36
CA ALA A 575 1.99 -23.21 -8.13
C ALA A 575 2.09 -24.55 -7.39
N GLY A 576 2.19 -24.53 -6.07
CA GLY A 576 2.30 -25.74 -5.25
C GLY A 576 3.64 -26.46 -5.31
N ASN A 577 4.69 -25.81 -5.82
CA ASN A 577 6.00 -26.42 -6.08
C ASN A 577 7.13 -25.88 -5.17
N VAL A 578 6.80 -25.19 -4.07
CA VAL A 578 7.79 -24.70 -3.10
C VAL A 578 7.85 -25.64 -1.90
N GLY A 579 8.96 -26.38 -1.79
CA GLY A 579 9.15 -27.39 -0.76
C GLY A 579 8.05 -28.45 -0.78
N SER A 580 7.66 -28.93 0.40
CA SER A 580 6.55 -29.88 0.58
C SER A 580 5.24 -29.19 1.02
N PHE A 581 5.11 -27.88 0.81
CA PHE A 581 4.00 -27.09 1.36
C PHE A 581 2.70 -27.20 0.56
N GLY A 582 2.75 -27.75 -0.66
CA GLY A 582 1.61 -27.76 -1.56
C GLY A 582 1.18 -26.35 -1.96
N VAL A 583 -0.07 -26.20 -2.41
CA VAL A 583 -0.63 -24.91 -2.84
C VAL A 583 -0.88 -24.00 -1.64
N VAL A 584 -0.13 -22.90 -1.55
CA VAL A 584 -0.22 -21.95 -0.43
C VAL A 584 -1.38 -20.95 -0.60
N TYR A 585 -1.62 -20.49 -1.83
CA TYR A 585 -2.68 -19.51 -2.16
C TYR A 585 -3.76 -20.14 -3.06
N PRO A 586 -4.58 -21.07 -2.57
CA PRO A 586 -5.54 -21.81 -3.40
C PRO A 586 -6.56 -20.87 -4.07
N GLY A 587 -6.74 -21.01 -5.39
CA GLY A 587 -7.72 -20.26 -6.17
C GLY A 587 -7.24 -18.92 -6.75
N TYR A 588 -6.07 -18.42 -6.35
CA TYR A 588 -5.45 -17.28 -7.02
C TYR A 588 -4.84 -17.70 -8.37
N GLN A 589 -5.23 -17.04 -9.45
CA GLN A 589 -4.85 -17.43 -10.82
C GLN A 589 -5.09 -16.30 -11.82
N ARG A 590 -4.67 -16.48 -13.09
CA ARG A 590 -5.10 -15.61 -14.20
C ARG A 590 -6.58 -15.88 -14.51
N GLY A 591 -7.33 -14.82 -14.78
CA GLY A 591 -8.74 -14.93 -15.15
C GLY A 591 -9.00 -14.99 -16.66
N PRO A 592 -10.27 -15.11 -17.08
CA PRO A 592 -10.68 -15.18 -18.49
C PRO A 592 -10.40 -13.90 -19.30
N LEU A 593 -10.11 -12.79 -18.62
CA LEU A 593 -9.76 -11.51 -19.24
C LEU A 593 -8.24 -11.30 -19.42
N PHE A 594 -7.44 -12.35 -19.20
CA PHE A 594 -6.00 -12.32 -19.38
C PHE A 594 -5.61 -11.95 -20.83
N THR A 595 -4.84 -10.87 -20.98
CA THR A 595 -4.27 -10.40 -22.25
C THR A 595 -2.77 -10.13 -22.18
N GLY A 596 -2.14 -10.26 -21.01
CA GLY A 596 -0.72 -9.98 -20.74
C GLY A 596 0.30 -11.01 -21.27
N THR A 597 0.08 -11.55 -22.47
CA THR A 597 0.93 -12.61 -23.06
C THR A 597 2.37 -12.16 -23.34
N ALA A 598 2.57 -10.89 -23.69
CA ALA A 598 3.91 -10.32 -23.92
C ALA A 598 4.71 -10.17 -22.63
N GLN A 599 4.03 -9.88 -21.51
CA GLN A 599 4.62 -9.66 -20.20
C GLN A 599 4.92 -10.98 -19.48
N LEU A 600 3.98 -11.93 -19.54
CA LEU A 600 4.01 -13.15 -18.73
C LEU A 600 3.99 -14.39 -19.62
N THR A 601 5.19 -14.84 -20.01
CA THR A 601 5.39 -15.84 -21.06
C THR A 601 5.15 -17.28 -20.63
N GLY A 602 4.97 -17.53 -19.32
CA GLY A 602 4.78 -18.89 -18.83
C GLY A 602 3.40 -19.46 -19.15
N ALA A 603 3.37 -20.75 -19.49
CA ALA A 603 2.16 -21.45 -19.95
C ALA A 603 1.27 -21.96 -18.81
N GLY A 604 1.81 -22.16 -17.60
CA GLY A 604 1.04 -22.63 -16.47
C GLY A 604 1.66 -22.29 -15.11
N PRO A 605 0.90 -22.44 -14.00
CA PRO A 605 1.28 -21.99 -12.66
C PRO A 605 2.67 -22.43 -12.15
N THR A 606 3.17 -23.60 -12.56
CA THR A 606 4.48 -24.10 -12.13
C THR A 606 5.65 -23.43 -12.83
N ASP A 607 5.42 -22.83 -14.01
CA ASP A 607 6.39 -22.01 -14.70
C ASP A 607 6.54 -20.67 -13.98
N VAL A 608 7.77 -20.32 -13.60
CA VAL A 608 8.08 -19.07 -12.90
C VAL A 608 7.59 -17.86 -13.70
N ARG A 609 7.68 -17.92 -15.03
CA ARG A 609 7.31 -16.87 -15.98
C ARG A 609 5.79 -16.72 -16.15
N TYR A 610 4.99 -17.61 -15.54
CA TYR A 610 3.54 -17.49 -15.51
C TYR A 610 3.10 -16.33 -14.61
N TRP A 611 3.91 -15.99 -13.62
CA TRP A 611 3.59 -14.98 -12.64
C TRP A 611 4.36 -13.68 -12.87
N MET A 612 3.80 -12.59 -12.37
CA MET A 612 4.53 -11.33 -12.29
C MET A 612 5.58 -11.42 -11.19
N ARG A 613 6.82 -11.08 -11.51
CA ARG A 613 8.00 -11.28 -10.68
C ARG A 613 8.69 -10.00 -10.25
N ARG A 614 8.50 -8.96 -11.05
CA ARG A 614 9.01 -7.61 -10.85
C ARG A 614 8.19 -6.64 -11.65
N TRP A 615 8.45 -5.36 -11.45
CA TRP A 615 8.03 -4.28 -12.32
C TRP A 615 9.16 -3.96 -13.30
N ALA A 616 8.81 -3.49 -14.49
CA ALA A 616 9.80 -2.91 -15.39
C ALA A 616 10.37 -1.62 -14.76
N LEU A 617 11.67 -1.35 -14.96
CA LEU A 617 12.21 -0.04 -14.57
C LEU A 617 11.45 1.08 -15.31
N PRO A 618 11.19 2.23 -14.66
CA PRO A 618 10.46 3.32 -15.31
C PRO A 618 11.20 3.80 -16.56
N PRO A 619 10.57 3.79 -17.74
CA PRO A 619 11.29 4.16 -18.95
C PRO A 619 11.76 5.60 -18.95
N THR A 620 10.97 6.50 -18.39
CA THR A 620 11.28 7.92 -18.33
C THR A 620 12.56 8.21 -17.56
N TYR A 621 12.94 7.39 -16.58
CA TYR A 621 14.10 7.65 -15.73
C TYR A 621 15.29 6.75 -16.12
N GLU A 622 15.11 5.43 -16.05
CA GLU A 622 16.25 4.50 -16.16
C GLU A 622 16.52 4.01 -17.58
N ILE A 623 15.50 4.02 -18.45
CA ILE A 623 15.67 3.57 -19.83
C ILE A 623 16.04 4.75 -20.73
N ASN A 624 15.38 5.90 -20.60
CA ASN A 624 15.62 7.03 -21.49
C ASN A 624 16.86 7.83 -21.08
N TYR A 625 17.07 8.11 -19.79
CA TYR A 625 18.23 8.91 -19.34
C TYR A 625 19.45 8.08 -18.95
N ASN A 626 19.27 6.83 -18.50
CA ASN A 626 20.35 5.98 -17.99
C ASN A 626 20.52 4.66 -18.77
N SER A 627 20.00 4.57 -20.01
CA SER A 627 19.98 3.33 -20.82
C SER A 627 21.31 2.61 -20.88
N VAL A 628 22.42 3.33 -21.10
CA VAL A 628 23.74 2.72 -21.28
C VAL A 628 24.13 1.89 -20.05
N ASN A 629 23.96 2.45 -18.86
CA ASN A 629 24.30 1.75 -17.62
C ASN A 629 23.28 0.65 -17.31
N THR A 630 21.99 0.92 -17.51
CA THR A 630 20.92 -0.04 -17.27
C THR A 630 21.02 -1.27 -18.16
N LEU A 631 21.21 -1.08 -19.46
CA LEU A 631 21.34 -2.17 -20.44
C LEU A 631 22.68 -2.91 -20.33
N ALA A 632 23.72 -2.26 -19.79
CA ALA A 632 24.98 -2.93 -19.49
C ALA A 632 24.84 -3.96 -18.36
N LEU A 633 23.97 -3.71 -17.38
CA LEU A 633 23.70 -4.67 -16.30
C LEU A 633 22.60 -5.67 -16.67
N ASN A 634 21.48 -5.19 -17.22
CA ASN A 634 20.38 -6.03 -17.66
C ASN A 634 20.00 -5.70 -19.11
N PRO A 635 20.45 -6.51 -20.08
CA PRO A 635 20.14 -6.31 -21.49
C PRO A 635 18.65 -6.50 -21.82
N HIS A 636 17.87 -7.10 -20.92
CA HIS A 636 16.41 -7.29 -21.05
C HIS A 636 15.58 -6.17 -20.40
N ALA A 637 16.20 -5.11 -19.86
CA ALA A 637 15.48 -4.06 -19.13
C ALA A 637 14.38 -3.35 -19.94
N THR A 638 14.40 -3.47 -21.27
CA THR A 638 13.40 -2.90 -22.19
C THR A 638 12.44 -3.94 -22.79
N ASP A 639 12.68 -5.22 -22.55
CA ASP A 639 11.88 -6.29 -23.12
C ASP A 639 10.53 -6.35 -22.36
N PRO A 640 9.38 -6.49 -23.04
CA PRO A 640 8.08 -6.56 -22.37
C PRO A 640 7.99 -7.69 -21.33
N ASN A 641 8.73 -8.77 -21.52
CA ASN A 641 8.70 -9.93 -20.64
C ASN A 641 9.54 -9.77 -19.36
N ILE A 642 10.19 -8.62 -19.14
CA ILE A 642 10.93 -8.29 -17.90
C ILE A 642 10.04 -8.45 -16.65
N TRP A 643 8.74 -8.17 -16.78
CA TRP A 643 7.74 -8.31 -15.71
C TRP A 643 7.65 -9.73 -15.13
N SER A 644 8.05 -10.74 -15.90
CA SER A 644 8.06 -12.15 -15.48
C SER A 644 9.44 -12.67 -15.06
N MET A 645 10.48 -11.82 -15.06
CA MET A 645 11.83 -12.18 -14.61
C MET A 645 11.97 -12.01 -13.08
N PRO A 646 12.36 -13.05 -12.34
CA PRO A 646 12.62 -12.97 -10.90
C PRO A 646 13.63 -11.88 -10.52
N VAL A 647 13.41 -11.26 -9.35
CA VAL A 647 14.45 -10.52 -8.64
C VAL A 647 15.41 -11.48 -7.94
N TRP A 648 16.58 -10.99 -7.51
CA TRP A 648 17.66 -11.83 -6.97
C TRP A 648 17.20 -12.77 -5.83
N TRP A 649 16.47 -12.24 -4.84
CA TRP A 649 15.99 -13.05 -3.71
C TRP A 649 14.85 -14.03 -4.10
N ASP A 650 14.19 -13.80 -5.24
CA ASP A 650 13.12 -14.66 -5.75
C ASP A 650 13.66 -15.87 -6.56
N CYS A 651 14.98 -15.92 -6.78
CA CYS A 651 15.71 -17.05 -7.37
C CYS A 651 16.27 -17.98 -6.28
N ALA A 652 16.34 -19.28 -6.57
CA ALA A 652 16.94 -20.27 -5.70
C ALA A 652 18.47 -20.18 -5.64
N THR A 653 19.13 -19.74 -6.72
CA THR A 653 20.59 -19.61 -6.80
C THR A 653 20.99 -18.28 -7.43
N ASP A 654 22.25 -17.89 -7.25
CA ASP A 654 22.82 -16.74 -7.96
C ASP A 654 22.95 -17.02 -9.46
N ASP A 655 23.31 -18.24 -9.85
CA ASP A 655 23.39 -18.65 -11.26
C ASP A 655 22.04 -18.56 -11.97
N GLU A 656 20.95 -18.93 -11.31
CA GLU A 656 19.60 -18.73 -11.83
C GLU A 656 19.32 -17.24 -12.07
N TYR A 657 19.60 -16.39 -11.09
CA TYR A 657 19.38 -14.94 -11.21
C TYR A 657 20.20 -14.33 -12.36
N TYR A 658 21.51 -14.54 -12.38
CA TYR A 658 22.37 -14.02 -13.45
C TYR A 658 22.09 -14.70 -14.79
N GLY A 659 21.46 -15.88 -14.81
CA GLY A 659 20.92 -16.51 -16.00
C GLY A 659 19.82 -15.66 -16.65
N TYR A 660 18.90 -15.08 -15.86
CA TYR A 660 17.86 -14.17 -16.37
C TYR A 660 18.40 -12.83 -16.89
N LEU A 661 19.62 -12.45 -16.49
CA LEU A 661 20.26 -11.21 -16.95
C LEU A 661 21.11 -11.40 -18.22
N LYS A 662 21.16 -12.61 -18.79
CA LYS A 662 21.95 -12.91 -20.00
C LYS A 662 21.04 -12.98 -21.23
N LYS A 663 21.48 -12.34 -22.31
CA LYS A 663 20.89 -12.50 -23.66
C LYS A 663 21.49 -13.66 -24.42
#